data_AF-A0AAU4M0W5-F1
#
_entry.id   AF-A0AAU4M0W5-F1
#
_cell.length_a   1.000
_cell.length_b   1.000
_cell.length_c   1.000
_cell.angle_alpha   90.00
_cell.angle_beta   90.00
_cell.angle_gamma   90.00
#
_symmetry.space_group_name_H-M   'P 1'
#
loop_
_entity.id
_entity.type
_entity.pdbx_description
1 polymer ?
#
loop_
_entity_poly.entity_id
_entity_poly.type
_entity_poly.pdbx_seq_one_letter_code
_entity_poly.pdbx_strand_id
1 'polypeptide(L)'
;MSSDDPAAAGGPQASGPRSVAAAGSIEVAITGDGARVVMLPPEAVRWAREVSAPPGAANLPGSASGVFVGRDQELKRLRGLLARGGEAAVTQAPSGARAIHGLGGIGKSSLALHYAYEYRSKYTLVWWITAESTEQIVTSLAALAMRLCPQWAAAVGVEDRAAWAIVWLQWHPGWLLIFDNVEDPTDLRHYLGALADGHHLATSRKATGWHTVAPTMILGLMDPDASADLLCTLALGQGQSPTPEQRRQADDLAAELGYLPLALEQVGAYLYQTGTDLGLYRQLLGRVLDRTADGTAPERTIARIWLHTLTAVEGRDPLALKLLHTIAWLAPDDIPRSLLAPLATDPIALGDALGVLHAYNMIAFTADRQAITVHRLVQMVLRTRATADPSSAAPGRQEAEQVLKQAIPDGDDRATEANTRWERLLPHIFALAESTSLSHPASPQSVGIHRAAAQYLFRQGRDAHSIPLRVAVLAQSEQALGDADPSTLIRRNSLAGAYKSAGDLERAIALYEATLAQRERVLGDTHPDTLISRINLAAAYEEAGDLERAIALYEATLTQQERVLGDTHPDTLISRNSLGLAYEEAGDLERAIPLFESTLAQREQELGDAHRFTLNTRNNLALAYMAAGDLERAIPLCESTLVQREQVLGETHPDALTSRSNLALAYEAAGDLERAIPLFEAALAQYERVLGDTHPRTLTSRSNLAGAYRGVGDLERAIALSEATLTRQERVLGDTHPDTLASRNNLALAYEDAGDLGRAIPLFEAILAERERVLGDTHPRTLTSRSSLARAYRAVGDLGRAIPLFEAILAERERVLGDTHPRTLTSRSSLAGAYRAAGDLGRAIPLFEAIVAQREQVLGDTHPDTLASRSSLALAYEEAGDLERAIPLFESTLAQREQVLGDTHPRTLISRVNLAGAYKSAGDLERAIVLFEAVLAQREQVLGETHPDTLTSRSNLAGAYRAAGDLGRAVPLFEAALVQREQVLGETHPDTLTSRSNLAGAYRAAGDLKRAVPLFEAALAQREQVLGDIHPGTLTSRSNLAIAYEDAGDLERAIVLFEAALAQREQVLGETHPDTLTSRSNLAGAYRAAGDLERAVPLFEAALVQRERVLGETHPDTLASRNNLAIAYEDAGDLERAIVLYEAALAQREQVLGETHPDTLTSRSNLAGAYRAAGDLERAIPLFEATLAQRERVLGETDPRTLTSRSNLARARKAVETVQQPDTATSATALGRQCPSASSEQPE
;
A
#
# COMPACT_ATOMS: atom_id res chain seq x y z
N MET A 1 -57.65 -35.28 38.57
CA MET A 1 -58.33 -34.17 37.85
C MET A 1 -57.79 -32.86 38.41
N SER A 2 -57.30 -32.01 37.49
CA SER A 2 -56.70 -30.68 37.68
C SER A 2 -55.38 -30.60 38.47
N SER A 3 -54.27 -30.24 37.82
CA SER A 3 -53.75 -28.85 37.74
C SER A 3 -52.28 -28.81 37.27
N ASP A 4 -51.95 -27.69 36.62
CA ASP A 4 -50.73 -27.24 35.93
C ASP A 4 -49.33 -27.67 36.42
N ASP A 5 -48.42 -27.94 35.46
CA ASP A 5 -47.02 -27.46 35.49
C ASP A 5 -46.35 -27.54 34.08
N PRO A 6 -45.84 -26.44 33.48
CA PRO A 6 -45.03 -26.48 32.28
C PRO A 6 -43.55 -26.18 32.61
N ALA A 7 -42.73 -27.22 32.78
CA ALA A 7 -41.28 -27.09 32.90
C ALA A 7 -40.56 -28.17 32.05
N ALA A 8 -40.52 -27.94 30.73
CA ALA A 8 -39.56 -28.58 29.82
C ALA A 8 -39.43 -27.76 28.51
N ALA A 9 -38.73 -26.63 28.58
CA ALA A 9 -38.26 -25.90 27.39
C ALA A 9 -36.73 -26.09 27.28
N GLY A 10 -36.29 -26.56 26.12
CA GLY A 10 -34.92 -27.02 25.86
C GLY A 10 -33.85 -25.93 25.94
N GLY A 11 -32.73 -26.28 26.58
CA GLY A 11 -31.47 -25.55 26.47
C GLY A 11 -30.71 -25.88 25.18
N PRO A 12 -29.69 -25.10 24.81
CA PRO A 12 -29.00 -25.20 23.53
C PRO A 12 -28.09 -26.44 23.49
N GLN A 13 -28.03 -27.10 22.32
CA GLN A 13 -27.17 -28.25 22.05
C GLN A 13 -26.32 -28.00 20.80
N ALA A 14 -25.10 -28.53 20.82
CA ALA A 14 -24.11 -28.42 19.75
C ALA A 14 -23.48 -29.80 19.49
N SER A 15 -23.37 -30.22 18.23
CA SER A 15 -22.71 -31.46 17.83
C SER A 15 -21.77 -31.25 16.63
N GLY A 16 -20.47 -31.15 16.90
CA GLY A 16 -19.37 -31.15 15.93
C GLY A 16 -18.02 -30.84 16.61
N PRO A 17 -16.86 -31.25 16.04
CA PRO A 17 -15.57 -30.83 16.58
C PRO A 17 -15.43 -29.31 16.39
N ARG A 18 -15.31 -28.57 17.50
CA ARG A 18 -15.39 -27.09 17.66
C ARG A 18 -16.78 -26.47 17.91
N SER A 19 -17.83 -27.26 18.14
CA SER A 19 -19.17 -26.69 18.37
C SER A 19 -19.37 -26.23 19.82
N VAL A 20 -19.85 -24.99 20.04
CA VAL A 20 -20.20 -24.41 21.35
C VAL A 20 -21.69 -24.08 21.38
N ALA A 21 -22.40 -24.52 22.42
CA ALA A 21 -23.78 -24.13 22.71
C ALA A 21 -23.85 -23.48 24.10
N ALA A 22 -24.45 -22.29 24.19
CA ALA A 22 -24.54 -21.52 25.43
C ALA A 22 -25.93 -20.88 25.60
N ALA A 23 -26.51 -21.03 26.79
CA ALA A 23 -27.68 -20.24 27.23
C ALA A 23 -27.37 -19.64 28.60
N GLY A 24 -27.64 -18.34 28.73
CA GLY A 24 -27.21 -17.52 29.87
C GLY A 24 -25.85 -16.82 29.64
N SER A 25 -25.43 -16.02 30.62
CA SER A 25 -24.16 -15.26 30.60
C SER A 25 -22.97 -16.19 30.85
N ILE A 26 -22.08 -16.35 29.86
CA ILE A 26 -20.82 -17.10 29.99
C ILE A 26 -19.66 -16.13 29.78
N GLU A 27 -18.85 -15.91 30.82
CA GLU A 27 -17.74 -14.94 30.80
C GLU A 27 -16.49 -15.47 30.06
N VAL A 28 -16.30 -16.79 29.97
CA VAL A 28 -15.21 -17.42 29.20
C VAL A 28 -15.66 -18.80 28.70
N ALA A 29 -15.54 -19.06 27.40
CA ALA A 29 -15.65 -20.40 26.84
C ALA A 29 -14.28 -20.85 26.30
N ILE A 30 -13.87 -22.06 26.65
CA ILE A 30 -12.64 -22.70 26.18
C ILE A 30 -13.07 -23.85 25.29
N THR A 31 -12.71 -23.78 24.00
CA THR A 31 -12.94 -24.89 23.07
C THR A 31 -11.91 -25.99 23.29
N GLY A 32 -12.19 -27.20 22.81
CA GLY A 32 -11.32 -28.38 23.01
C GLY A 32 -9.90 -28.26 22.43
N ASP A 33 -9.61 -27.23 21.63
CA ASP A 33 -8.29 -26.88 21.09
C ASP A 33 -7.59 -25.74 21.85
N GLY A 34 -8.13 -25.32 23.00
CA GLY A 34 -7.50 -24.34 23.89
C GLY A 34 -7.59 -22.88 23.41
N ALA A 35 -8.35 -22.60 22.34
CA ALA A 35 -8.64 -21.23 21.93
C ALA A 35 -9.58 -20.57 22.94
N ARG A 36 -9.15 -19.43 23.51
CA ARG A 36 -9.92 -18.65 24.47
C ARG A 36 -10.74 -17.62 23.70
N VAL A 37 -12.01 -17.91 23.44
CA VAL A 37 -12.94 -16.93 22.86
C VAL A 37 -13.51 -16.10 24.01
N VAL A 38 -13.12 -14.83 24.08
CA VAL A 38 -13.75 -13.85 24.96
C VAL A 38 -15.02 -13.37 24.27
N MET A 39 -16.16 -13.99 24.58
CA MET A 39 -17.45 -13.41 24.23
C MET A 39 -17.71 -12.24 25.17
N LEU A 40 -17.37 -11.04 24.71
CA LEU A 40 -17.75 -9.81 25.40
C LEU A 40 -19.28 -9.73 25.42
N PRO A 41 -19.92 -9.45 26.58
CA PRO A 41 -21.35 -9.24 26.62
C PRO A 41 -21.73 -8.12 25.63
N PRO A 42 -22.95 -8.12 25.03
CA PRO A 42 -23.38 -7.08 24.09
C PRO A 42 -23.21 -5.66 24.64
N GLU A 43 -23.24 -5.55 25.97
CA GLU A 43 -23.06 -4.33 26.75
C GLU A 43 -21.63 -3.75 26.74
N ALA A 44 -20.61 -4.57 26.39
CA ALA A 44 -19.19 -4.22 26.37
C ALA A 44 -18.69 -3.76 24.99
N VAL A 45 -19.49 -3.92 23.92
CA VAL A 45 -19.20 -3.44 22.56
C VAL A 45 -20.11 -2.25 22.22
N ARG A 46 -20.14 -1.25 23.11
CA ARG A 46 -20.87 0.00 22.83
C ARG A 46 -20.05 0.86 21.89
N TRP A 47 -20.68 1.35 20.82
CA TRP A 47 -20.05 2.27 19.89
C TRP A 47 -19.59 3.54 20.61
N ALA A 48 -18.47 4.13 20.20
CA ALA A 48 -17.90 5.33 20.83
C ALA A 48 -18.94 6.46 21.00
N ARG A 49 -19.85 6.63 20.03
CA ARG A 49 -20.95 7.60 20.09
C ARG A 49 -21.98 7.33 21.22
N GLU A 50 -22.11 6.09 21.68
CA GLU A 50 -23.10 5.64 22.69
C GLU A 50 -22.51 5.56 24.10
N VAL A 51 -21.17 5.63 24.23
CA VAL A 51 -20.48 5.64 25.52
C VAL A 51 -20.45 7.07 26.06
N SER A 52 -21.13 7.31 27.19
CA SER A 52 -21.06 8.60 27.89
C SER A 52 -19.85 8.65 28.82
N ALA A 53 -19.16 9.80 28.90
CA ALA A 53 -18.10 9.99 29.88
C ALA A 53 -18.66 9.93 31.31
N PRO A 54 -17.99 9.23 32.25
CA PRO A 54 -18.35 9.28 33.66
C PRO A 54 -18.40 10.72 34.18
N PRO A 55 -19.37 11.09 35.04
CA PRO A 55 -19.41 12.42 35.66
C PRO A 55 -18.06 12.73 36.33
N GLY A 56 -17.41 13.82 35.91
CA GLY A 56 -16.11 14.21 36.47
C GLY A 56 -14.89 13.45 35.91
N ALA A 57 -15.02 12.67 34.83
CA ALA A 57 -13.90 11.96 34.18
C ALA A 57 -12.70 12.87 33.85
N ALA A 58 -11.56 12.62 34.49
CA ALA A 58 -10.31 13.32 34.19
C ALA A 58 -9.09 12.48 34.58
N ASN A 59 -7.93 12.75 33.96
CA ASN A 59 -6.61 12.19 34.30
C ASN A 59 -5.59 13.31 34.61
N LEU A 60 -6.01 14.30 35.40
CA LEU A 60 -5.12 15.40 35.76
C LEU A 60 -3.98 14.93 36.67
N PRO A 61 -2.72 15.36 36.44
CA PRO A 61 -1.61 15.07 37.33
C PRO A 61 -1.84 15.68 38.71
N GLY A 62 -1.30 15.04 39.76
CA GLY A 62 -1.34 15.60 41.12
C GLY A 62 -0.44 16.84 41.23
N SER A 63 -0.93 17.92 41.82
CA SER A 63 -0.08 19.07 42.15
C SER A 63 0.77 18.75 43.37
N ALA A 64 2.10 18.89 43.29
CA ALA A 64 3.00 18.64 44.43
C ALA A 64 2.77 19.60 45.60
N SER A 65 2.43 20.86 45.34
CA SER A 65 2.28 21.91 46.37
C SER A 65 0.83 22.17 46.80
N GLY A 66 -0.16 21.96 45.92
CA GLY A 66 -1.57 22.29 46.19
C GLY A 66 -1.87 23.79 46.37
N VAL A 67 -0.89 24.67 46.16
CA VAL A 67 -0.97 26.12 46.40
C VAL A 67 -0.74 26.86 45.08
N PHE A 68 -1.72 27.65 44.65
CA PHE A 68 -1.65 28.45 43.42
C PHE A 68 -2.03 29.90 43.74
N VAL A 69 -1.10 30.85 43.56
CA VAL A 69 -1.25 32.24 44.01
C VAL A 69 -0.82 33.22 42.91
N GLY A 70 -1.60 34.29 42.73
CA GLY A 70 -1.22 35.50 41.97
C GLY A 70 -1.12 35.36 40.45
N ARG A 71 -1.91 34.46 39.85
CA ARG A 71 -2.04 34.28 38.39
C ARG A 71 -3.48 34.46 37.89
N ASP A 72 -4.31 35.17 38.66
CA ASP A 72 -5.74 35.36 38.37
C ASP A 72 -5.98 36.10 37.05
N GLN A 73 -5.07 37.02 36.68
CA GLN A 73 -5.18 37.74 35.41
C GLN A 73 -4.84 36.84 34.21
N GLU A 74 -3.80 36.01 34.34
CA GLU A 74 -3.39 35.04 33.33
C GLU A 74 -4.43 33.92 33.15
N LEU A 75 -5.05 33.44 34.22
CA LEU A 75 -6.18 32.50 34.15
C LEU A 75 -7.37 33.09 33.40
N LYS A 76 -7.75 34.34 33.72
CA LYS A 76 -8.84 35.05 33.01
C LYS A 76 -8.51 35.24 31.53
N ARG A 77 -7.26 35.55 31.21
CA ARG A 77 -6.79 35.70 29.82
C ARG A 77 -6.82 34.37 29.07
N LEU A 78 -6.37 33.28 29.70
CA LEU A 78 -6.43 31.94 29.14
C LEU A 78 -7.86 31.49 28.86
N ARG A 79 -8.79 31.75 29.81
CA ARG A 79 -10.22 31.50 29.62
C ARG A 79 -10.78 32.27 28.43
N GLY A 80 -10.37 33.53 28.27
CA GLY A 80 -10.78 34.37 27.16
C GLY A 80 -10.32 33.86 25.78
N LEU A 81 -9.13 33.26 25.70
CA LEU A 81 -8.62 32.65 24.45
C LEU A 81 -9.41 31.40 24.08
N LEU A 82 -9.53 30.47 25.04
CA LEU A 82 -10.26 29.22 24.82
C LEU A 82 -11.75 29.45 24.51
N ALA A 83 -12.37 30.49 25.07
CA ALA A 83 -13.78 30.83 24.80
C ALA A 83 -14.04 31.47 23.43
N ARG A 84 -13.01 31.95 22.71
CA ARG A 84 -13.16 32.62 21.41
C ARG A 84 -12.91 31.72 20.20
N GLY A 85 -12.10 30.68 20.35
CA GLY A 85 -11.70 29.82 19.23
C GLY A 85 -11.34 28.38 19.58
N GLY A 86 -11.69 27.90 20.79
CA GLY A 86 -11.46 26.50 21.21
C GLY A 86 -10.00 26.15 21.53
N GLU A 87 -9.03 26.88 20.98
CA GLU A 87 -7.61 26.52 21.05
C GLU A 87 -6.77 27.62 21.73
N ALA A 88 -5.81 27.23 22.56
CA ALA A 88 -4.82 28.14 23.14
C ALA A 88 -3.49 27.44 23.45
N ALA A 89 -2.38 28.15 23.30
CA ALA A 89 -1.05 27.67 23.65
C ALA A 89 -0.37 28.61 24.67
N VAL A 90 0.09 28.08 25.81
CA VAL A 90 0.88 28.82 26.81
C VAL A 90 2.36 28.64 26.52
N THR A 91 3.02 29.73 26.14
CA THR A 91 4.42 29.76 25.71
C THR A 91 5.26 30.63 26.66
N GLN A 92 6.59 30.55 26.55
CA GLN A 92 7.49 31.42 27.31
C GLN A 92 7.88 32.69 26.54
N ALA A 93 8.34 33.73 27.24
CA ALA A 93 8.73 35.00 26.61
C ALA A 93 9.97 34.86 25.68
N PRO A 94 10.03 35.59 24.55
CA PRO A 94 11.18 35.57 23.64
C PRO A 94 12.45 36.16 24.29
N SER A 95 13.60 35.63 23.88
CA SER A 95 14.92 35.70 24.54
C SER A 95 15.61 37.08 24.64
N GLY A 96 14.88 38.18 24.49
CA GLY A 96 15.43 39.55 24.48
C GLY A 96 15.28 40.35 25.79
N ALA A 97 14.48 39.88 26.75
CA ALA A 97 14.22 40.58 28.00
C ALA A 97 14.56 39.70 29.20
N ARG A 98 15.84 39.64 29.60
CA ARG A 98 16.34 39.06 30.88
C ARG A 98 15.67 37.73 31.33
N ALA A 99 15.22 36.91 30.40
CA ALA A 99 14.65 35.59 30.66
C ALA A 99 15.66 34.55 30.20
N ILE A 100 16.05 33.71 31.14
CA ILE A 100 17.17 32.78 31.03
C ILE A 100 16.83 31.63 30.11
N HIS A 101 17.83 31.22 29.33
CA HIS A 101 17.72 30.21 28.29
C HIS A 101 17.23 28.86 28.86
N GLY A 102 16.39 28.16 28.09
CA GLY A 102 16.27 26.70 28.13
C GLY A 102 15.47 26.01 29.24
N LEU A 103 15.08 26.67 30.34
CA LEU A 103 14.56 25.94 31.52
C LEU A 103 13.06 26.14 31.82
N GLY A 104 12.36 25.01 31.98
CA GLY A 104 11.01 24.94 32.55
C GLY A 104 11.00 25.26 34.06
N GLY A 105 9.88 25.80 34.56
CA GLY A 105 9.74 26.22 35.96
C GLY A 105 8.94 27.52 36.19
N ILE A 106 8.53 28.20 35.11
CA ILE A 106 7.71 29.43 35.14
C ILE A 106 6.22 29.15 35.47
N GLY A 107 5.82 27.87 35.52
CA GLY A 107 4.46 27.46 35.90
C GLY A 107 3.48 27.34 34.73
N LYS A 108 3.94 27.06 33.50
CA LYS A 108 3.06 26.84 32.32
C LYS A 108 2.11 25.66 32.53
N SER A 109 2.66 24.50 32.89
CA SER A 109 1.90 23.29 33.22
C SER A 109 1.05 23.52 34.48
N SER A 110 1.58 24.20 35.50
CA SER A 110 0.80 24.54 36.71
C SER A 110 -0.40 25.43 36.42
N LEU A 111 -0.27 26.41 35.52
CA LEU A 111 -1.36 27.28 35.07
C LEU A 111 -2.42 26.49 34.28
N ALA A 112 -1.99 25.62 33.38
CA ALA A 112 -2.90 24.74 32.63
C ALA A 112 -3.64 23.78 33.55
N LEU A 113 -2.95 23.20 34.53
CA LEU A 113 -3.52 22.31 35.54
C LEU A 113 -4.51 23.04 36.44
N HIS A 114 -4.19 24.25 36.90
CA HIS A 114 -5.11 25.03 37.73
C HIS A 114 -6.36 25.44 36.94
N TYR A 115 -6.20 25.87 35.68
CA TYR A 115 -7.32 26.12 34.78
C TYR A 115 -8.22 24.87 34.65
N ALA A 116 -7.61 23.70 34.48
CA ALA A 116 -8.33 22.43 34.37
C ALA A 116 -9.18 22.12 35.62
N TYR A 117 -8.64 22.38 36.82
CA TYR A 117 -9.35 22.18 38.09
C TYR A 117 -10.45 23.23 38.32
N GLU A 118 -10.15 24.53 38.14
CA GLU A 118 -11.09 25.62 38.36
C GLU A 118 -12.32 25.52 37.44
N TYR A 119 -12.08 25.21 36.16
CA TYR A 119 -13.12 25.11 35.15
C TYR A 119 -13.60 23.68 34.91
N ARG A 120 -13.23 22.70 35.76
CA ARG A 120 -13.59 21.28 35.58
C ARG A 120 -15.09 21.08 35.37
N SER A 121 -15.92 21.80 36.12
CA SER A 121 -17.39 21.69 36.03
C SER A 121 -17.99 22.21 34.72
N LYS A 122 -17.20 22.90 33.89
CA LYS A 122 -17.61 23.42 32.57
C LYS A 122 -17.37 22.44 31.43
N TYR A 123 -16.67 21.33 31.67
CA TYR A 123 -16.31 20.33 30.66
C TYR A 123 -16.90 18.96 30.99
N THR A 124 -17.28 18.20 29.97
CA THR A 124 -17.72 16.80 30.10
C THR A 124 -16.55 15.90 30.50
N LEU A 125 -15.44 16.05 29.80
CA LEU A 125 -14.17 15.34 30.00
C LEU A 125 -13.02 16.34 30.07
N VAL A 126 -12.04 16.11 30.95
CA VAL A 126 -10.77 16.86 30.93
C VAL A 126 -9.62 15.87 30.90
N TRP A 127 -8.82 15.88 29.83
CA TRP A 127 -7.75 14.91 29.63
C TRP A 127 -6.38 15.56 29.48
N TRP A 128 -5.42 15.15 30.30
CA TRP A 128 -4.02 15.55 30.26
C TRP A 128 -3.21 14.59 29.40
N ILE A 129 -2.44 15.15 28.48
CA ILE A 129 -1.62 14.44 27.49
C ILE A 129 -0.19 14.96 27.62
N THR A 130 0.77 14.08 27.91
CA THR A 130 2.19 14.42 27.76
C THR A 130 2.51 14.38 26.26
N ALA A 131 2.90 15.52 25.69
CA ALA A 131 2.93 15.75 24.25
C ALA A 131 4.34 16.09 23.74
N GLU A 132 5.35 15.38 24.24
CA GLU A 132 6.75 15.62 23.85
C GLU A 132 7.13 14.88 22.56
N SER A 133 6.36 13.85 22.21
CA SER A 133 6.41 13.15 20.94
C SER A 133 5.03 12.62 20.58
N THR A 134 4.82 12.30 19.30
CA THR A 134 3.56 11.71 18.79
C THR A 134 3.20 10.40 19.49
N GLU A 135 4.18 9.58 19.86
CA GLU A 135 3.97 8.30 20.55
C GLU A 135 3.38 8.49 21.95
N GLN A 136 3.81 9.52 22.68
CA GLN A 136 3.26 9.84 24.00
C GLN A 136 1.83 10.38 23.92
N ILE A 137 1.50 11.12 22.85
CA ILE A 137 0.13 11.56 22.57
C ILE A 137 -0.78 10.35 22.35
N VAL A 138 -0.36 9.42 21.50
CA VAL A 138 -1.09 8.16 21.22
C VAL A 138 -1.27 7.35 22.50
N THR A 139 -0.22 7.16 23.29
CA THR A 139 -0.28 6.43 24.57
C THR A 139 -1.27 7.08 25.55
N SER A 140 -1.28 8.41 25.63
CA SER A 140 -2.22 9.15 26.49
C SER A 140 -3.67 9.03 26.02
N LEU A 141 -3.92 9.04 24.71
CA LEU A 141 -5.25 8.80 24.14
C LEU A 141 -5.71 7.35 24.32
N ALA A 142 -4.79 6.39 24.26
CA ALA A 142 -5.09 5.00 24.56
C ALA A 142 -5.59 4.81 26.00
N ALA A 143 -4.96 5.53 26.94
CA ALA A 143 -5.39 5.55 28.33
C ALA A 143 -6.80 6.17 28.49
N LEU A 144 -7.22 7.08 27.61
CA LEU A 144 -8.58 7.63 27.60
C LEU A 144 -9.59 6.54 27.26
N ALA A 145 -9.34 5.73 26.23
CA ALA A 145 -10.20 4.60 25.90
C ALA A 145 -10.24 3.56 27.04
N MET A 146 -9.11 3.28 27.68
CA MET A 146 -9.08 2.43 28.89
C MET A 146 -9.95 2.98 30.02
N ARG A 147 -10.08 4.31 30.12
CA ARG A 147 -10.92 4.95 31.14
C ARG A 147 -12.40 4.95 30.79
N LEU A 148 -12.73 5.15 29.52
CA LEU A 148 -14.11 5.26 29.03
C LEU A 148 -14.76 3.91 28.76
N CYS A 149 -14.00 2.94 28.25
CA CYS A 149 -14.48 1.61 27.91
C CYS A 149 -13.49 0.51 28.34
N PRO A 150 -13.24 0.33 29.66
CA PRO A 150 -12.17 -0.53 30.17
C PRO A 150 -12.29 -2.00 29.73
N GLN A 151 -13.51 -2.52 29.56
CA GLN A 151 -13.74 -3.92 29.20
C GLN A 151 -13.33 -4.22 27.75
N TRP A 152 -13.66 -3.33 26.80
CA TRP A 152 -13.21 -3.45 25.41
C TRP A 152 -11.74 -3.09 25.26
N ALA A 153 -11.32 -1.99 25.89
CA ALA A 153 -9.98 -1.46 25.79
C ALA A 153 -8.91 -2.42 26.36
N ALA A 154 -9.27 -3.27 27.34
CA ALA A 154 -8.37 -4.30 27.87
C ALA A 154 -8.08 -5.44 26.88
N ALA A 155 -8.88 -5.59 25.82
CA ALA A 155 -8.76 -6.67 24.84
C ALA A 155 -8.08 -6.26 23.52
N VAL A 156 -7.70 -4.98 23.36
CA VAL A 156 -7.21 -4.42 22.08
C VAL A 156 -5.90 -3.64 22.25
N GLY A 157 -5.19 -3.36 21.16
CA GLY A 157 -3.89 -2.67 21.15
C GLY A 157 -3.95 -1.22 21.66
N VAL A 158 -2.80 -0.62 21.98
CA VAL A 158 -2.70 0.77 22.48
C VAL A 158 -3.23 1.76 21.45
N GLU A 159 -3.01 1.48 20.18
CA GLU A 159 -3.32 2.42 19.10
C GLU A 159 -4.75 2.27 18.61
N ASP A 160 -5.33 1.06 18.64
CA ASP A 160 -6.78 0.88 18.43
C ASP A 160 -7.57 1.61 19.53
N ARG A 161 -7.06 1.56 20.77
CA ARG A 161 -7.57 2.34 21.89
C ARG A 161 -7.48 3.85 21.62
N ALA A 162 -6.34 4.33 21.15
CA ALA A 162 -6.16 5.75 20.83
C ALA A 162 -7.09 6.20 19.70
N ALA A 163 -7.22 5.42 18.62
CA ALA A 163 -8.13 5.69 17.53
C ALA A 163 -9.59 5.72 17.99
N TRP A 164 -10.00 4.75 18.81
CA TRP A 164 -11.33 4.73 19.42
C TRP A 164 -11.58 5.98 20.28
N ALA A 165 -10.58 6.43 21.04
CA ALA A 165 -10.67 7.65 21.84
C ALA A 165 -10.81 8.91 20.97
N ILE A 166 -10.13 8.97 19.82
CA ILE A 166 -10.30 10.07 18.84
C ILE A 166 -11.72 10.08 18.29
N VAL A 167 -12.24 8.92 17.85
CA VAL A 167 -13.62 8.81 17.38
C VAL A 167 -14.60 9.22 18.48
N TRP A 168 -14.35 8.84 19.73
CA TRP A 168 -15.16 9.29 20.86
C TRP A 168 -15.13 10.82 20.98
N LEU A 169 -13.96 11.46 20.95
CA LEU A 169 -13.81 12.91 21.04
C LEU A 169 -14.49 13.65 19.88
N GLN A 170 -14.60 13.04 18.69
CA GLN A 170 -15.32 13.63 17.54
C GLN A 170 -16.84 13.65 17.73
N TRP A 171 -17.42 12.65 18.39
CA TRP A 171 -18.87 12.54 18.56
C TRP A 171 -19.41 13.24 19.82
N HIS A 172 -18.55 13.50 20.80
CA HIS A 172 -18.94 14.10 22.08
C HIS A 172 -18.36 15.51 22.21
N PRO A 173 -19.19 16.57 22.29
CA PRO A 173 -18.68 17.93 22.44
C PRO A 173 -18.34 18.29 23.90
N GLY A 174 -17.63 19.40 24.07
CA GLY A 174 -17.46 20.05 25.38
C GLY A 174 -16.41 19.40 26.30
N TRP A 175 -15.41 18.74 25.73
CA TRP A 175 -14.22 18.26 26.46
C TRP A 175 -13.07 19.28 26.43
N LEU A 176 -12.05 19.07 27.27
CA LEU A 176 -10.79 19.81 27.29
C LEU A 176 -9.62 18.81 27.17
N LEU A 177 -8.81 18.91 26.11
CA LEU A 177 -7.53 18.23 25.99
C LEU A 177 -6.40 19.19 26.34
N ILE A 178 -5.49 18.75 27.20
CA ILE A 178 -4.32 19.52 27.62
C ILE A 178 -3.07 18.82 27.12
N PHE A 179 -2.41 19.39 26.12
CA PHE A 179 -1.15 18.91 25.56
C PHE A 179 0.01 19.58 26.29
N ASP A 180 0.57 18.89 27.28
CA ASP A 180 1.68 19.42 28.07
C ASP A 180 3.03 19.12 27.40
N ASN A 181 3.95 20.09 27.45
CA ASN A 181 5.33 19.99 26.97
C ASN A 181 5.51 19.76 25.45
N VAL A 182 4.67 20.40 24.64
CA VAL A 182 4.78 20.32 23.18
C VAL A 182 6.13 20.84 22.70
N GLU A 183 6.95 19.94 22.16
CA GLU A 183 8.28 20.24 21.62
C GLU A 183 8.22 20.77 20.19
N ASP A 184 7.41 20.16 19.32
CA ASP A 184 7.09 20.68 18.00
C ASP A 184 5.60 21.01 17.85
N PRO A 185 5.22 22.28 17.62
CA PRO A 185 3.82 22.64 17.36
C PRO A 185 3.20 21.90 16.16
N THR A 186 4.00 21.42 15.19
CA THR A 186 3.46 20.72 14.02
C THR A 186 2.81 19.38 14.36
N ASP A 187 3.24 18.73 15.43
CA ASP A 187 2.77 17.40 15.85
C ASP A 187 1.29 17.42 16.25
N LEU A 188 0.78 18.61 16.62
CA LEU A 188 -0.62 18.79 16.99
C LEU A 188 -1.57 18.99 15.80
N ARG A 189 -1.06 19.25 14.59
CA ARG A 189 -1.89 19.61 13.42
C ARG A 189 -2.94 18.54 13.08
N HIS A 190 -2.58 17.28 13.22
CA HIS A 190 -3.48 16.16 12.95
C HIS A 190 -4.68 16.12 13.91
N TYR A 191 -4.50 16.58 15.16
CA TYR A 191 -5.53 16.51 16.20
C TYR A 191 -6.42 17.76 16.24
N LEU A 192 -5.85 18.95 16.08
CA LEU A 192 -6.59 20.21 16.19
C LEU A 192 -7.69 20.33 15.13
N GLY A 193 -7.38 20.01 13.86
CA GLY A 193 -8.35 20.07 12.76
C GLY A 193 -9.39 18.94 12.79
N ALA A 194 -9.04 17.77 13.31
CA ALA A 194 -9.92 16.60 13.38
C ALA A 194 -10.87 16.61 14.59
N LEU A 195 -10.62 17.46 15.59
CA LEU A 195 -11.32 17.50 16.87
C LEU A 195 -11.82 18.92 17.21
N ALA A 196 -12.76 19.43 16.42
CA ALA A 196 -13.20 20.84 16.52
C ALA A 196 -14.20 21.12 17.67
N ASP A 197 -14.89 20.12 18.19
CA ASP A 197 -16.02 20.28 19.13
C ASP A 197 -15.62 20.32 20.62
N GLY A 198 -14.33 20.49 20.90
CA GLY A 198 -13.78 20.62 22.25
C GLY A 198 -12.71 21.70 22.35
N HIS A 199 -12.12 21.83 23.53
CA HIS A 199 -11.07 22.81 23.78
C HIS A 199 -9.70 22.15 23.82
N HIS A 200 -8.70 22.80 23.20
CA HIS A 200 -7.31 22.36 23.19
C HIS A 200 -6.43 23.37 23.91
N LEU A 201 -5.69 22.91 24.91
CA LEU A 201 -4.75 23.72 25.67
C LEU A 201 -3.34 23.12 25.56
N ALA A 202 -2.43 23.81 24.88
CA ALA A 202 -1.04 23.38 24.80
C ALA A 202 -0.14 24.15 25.78
N THR A 203 0.90 23.51 26.30
CA THR A 203 2.02 24.19 26.96
C THR A 203 3.30 23.94 26.17
N SER A 204 4.15 24.96 25.98
CA SER A 204 5.37 24.80 25.19
C SER A 204 6.52 25.69 25.64
N ARG A 205 7.73 25.19 25.41
CA ARG A 205 8.99 25.93 25.56
C ARG A 205 9.31 26.77 24.33
N LYS A 206 8.80 26.43 23.14
CA LYS A 206 9.01 27.24 21.94
C LYS A 206 8.06 28.46 21.97
N ALA A 207 8.63 29.65 21.88
CA ALA A 207 7.86 30.90 21.73
C ALA A 207 7.42 31.13 20.27
N THR A 208 8.08 30.46 19.31
CA THR A 208 7.89 30.58 17.87
C THR A 208 7.30 29.29 17.27
N GLY A 209 6.77 29.35 16.04
CA GLY A 209 6.19 28.18 15.34
C GLY A 209 4.69 27.96 15.59
N TRP A 210 4.11 28.59 16.62
CA TRP A 210 2.69 28.44 16.98
C TRP A 210 1.70 29.24 16.12
N HIS A 211 2.17 30.26 15.38
CA HIS A 211 1.31 31.16 14.59
C HIS A 211 0.43 30.47 13.53
N THR A 212 0.80 29.27 13.07
CA THR A 212 0.01 28.44 12.14
C THR A 212 -0.76 27.31 12.84
N VAL A 213 -0.71 27.23 14.18
CA VAL A 213 -1.20 26.08 14.97
C VAL A 213 -2.24 26.51 16.00
N ALA A 214 -1.93 27.48 16.87
CA ALA A 214 -2.86 27.97 17.88
C ALA A 214 -2.50 29.39 18.39
N PRO A 215 -3.46 30.20 18.88
CA PRO A 215 -3.19 31.47 19.53
C PRO A 215 -2.32 31.32 20.78
N THR A 216 -1.26 32.12 20.91
CA THR A 216 -0.32 32.02 22.02
C THR A 216 -0.56 33.04 23.13
N MET A 217 -0.39 32.60 24.38
CA MET A 217 -0.24 33.43 25.56
C MET A 217 1.18 33.26 26.11
N ILE A 218 1.88 34.37 26.30
CA ILE A 218 3.22 34.39 26.89
C ILE A 218 3.09 34.44 28.42
N LEU A 219 3.71 33.47 29.11
CA LEU A 219 3.78 33.45 30.57
C LEU A 219 5.17 33.94 31.05
N GLY A 220 5.16 34.99 31.88
CA GLY A 220 6.36 35.59 32.50
C GLY A 220 6.61 35.08 33.93
N LEU A 221 7.61 35.65 34.62
CA LEU A 221 7.87 35.37 36.05
C LEU A 221 6.67 35.71 36.94
N MET A 222 6.66 35.21 38.19
CA MET A 222 5.60 35.54 39.13
C MET A 222 5.72 37.01 39.57
N ASP A 223 4.57 37.60 39.89
CA ASP A 223 4.54 38.92 40.51
C ASP A 223 5.27 38.90 41.87
N PRO A 224 6.04 39.94 42.24
CA PRO A 224 6.79 39.96 43.49
C PRO A 224 5.93 39.74 44.74
N ASP A 225 4.75 40.35 44.83
CA ASP A 225 3.87 40.20 45.99
C ASP A 225 3.28 38.78 46.05
N ALA A 226 2.85 38.27 44.89
CA ALA A 226 2.36 36.90 44.77
C ALA A 226 3.42 35.85 45.11
N SER A 227 4.68 36.12 44.78
CA SER A 227 5.81 35.23 45.05
C SER A 227 6.08 35.13 46.55
N ALA A 228 6.01 36.25 47.27
CA ALA A 228 6.14 36.28 48.72
C ALA A 228 4.96 35.61 49.42
N ASP A 229 3.73 35.85 48.94
CA ASP A 229 2.52 35.20 49.45
C ASP A 229 2.58 33.67 49.28
N LEU A 230 3.03 33.21 48.10
CA LEU A 230 3.26 31.79 47.84
C LEU A 230 4.31 31.22 48.81
N LEU A 231 5.45 31.89 48.97
CA LEU A 231 6.54 31.43 49.85
C LEU A 231 6.10 31.39 51.32
N CYS A 232 5.37 32.39 51.81
CA CYS A 232 4.79 32.39 53.15
C CYS A 232 3.81 31.24 53.34
N THR A 233 2.93 31.00 52.36
CA THR A 233 1.93 29.92 52.43
C THR A 233 2.60 28.55 52.52
N LEU A 234 3.65 28.34 51.73
CA LEU A 234 4.38 27.08 51.70
C LEU A 234 5.27 26.89 52.93
N ALA A 235 5.93 27.94 53.42
CA ALA A 235 6.88 27.85 54.54
C ALA A 235 6.20 27.78 55.92
N LEU A 236 5.06 28.47 56.09
CA LEU A 236 4.34 28.57 57.38
C LEU A 236 3.17 27.59 57.49
N GLY A 237 2.73 27.02 56.37
CA GLY A 237 1.57 26.14 56.28
C GLY A 237 0.25 26.89 56.08
N GLN A 238 -0.75 26.18 55.58
CA GLN A 238 -2.04 26.79 55.23
C GLN A 238 -2.79 27.32 56.46
N GLY A 239 -3.26 28.57 56.38
CA GLY A 239 -4.08 29.22 57.41
C GLY A 239 -3.32 30.07 58.43
N GLN A 240 -2.00 30.16 58.35
CA GLN A 240 -1.20 31.07 59.17
C GLN A 240 -0.97 32.41 58.42
N SER A 241 -1.31 33.53 59.08
CA SER A 241 -0.99 34.86 58.53
C SER A 241 0.45 35.24 58.89
N PRO A 242 1.30 35.58 57.92
CA PRO A 242 2.68 35.96 58.19
C PRO A 242 2.72 37.27 59.00
N THR A 243 3.65 37.37 59.95
CA THR A 243 3.94 38.65 60.61
C THR A 243 4.55 39.64 59.60
N PRO A 244 4.49 40.97 59.85
CA PRO A 244 5.09 41.97 58.96
C PRO A 244 6.59 41.76 58.69
N GLU A 245 7.30 41.16 59.64
CA GLU A 245 8.72 40.80 59.48
C GLU A 245 8.89 39.56 58.60
N GLN A 246 8.11 38.50 58.82
CA GLN A 246 8.15 37.30 57.97
C GLN A 246 7.76 37.59 56.53
N ARG A 247 6.78 38.48 56.30
CA ARG A 247 6.42 38.94 54.96
C ARG A 247 7.60 39.63 54.28
N ARG A 248 8.24 40.58 54.95
CA ARG A 248 9.43 41.27 54.42
C ARG A 248 10.57 40.32 54.10
N GLN A 249 10.83 39.34 54.98
CA GLN A 249 11.85 38.32 54.74
C GLN A 249 11.50 37.40 53.56
N ALA A 250 10.21 37.07 53.37
CA ALA A 250 9.73 36.32 52.21
C ALA A 250 9.82 37.13 50.91
N ASP A 251 9.50 38.44 50.93
CA ASP A 251 9.66 39.33 49.77
C ASP A 251 11.11 39.34 49.29
N ASP A 252 12.03 39.55 50.23
CA ASP A 252 13.46 39.60 49.94
C ASP A 252 14.02 38.24 49.46
N LEU A 253 13.59 37.14 50.10
CA LEU A 253 14.00 35.81 49.69
C LEU A 253 13.42 35.45 48.31
N ALA A 254 12.16 35.80 48.02
CA ALA A 254 11.55 35.58 46.72
C ALA A 254 12.29 36.33 45.58
N ALA A 255 12.81 37.53 45.87
CA ALA A 255 13.65 38.28 44.95
C ALA A 255 14.99 37.58 44.66
N GLU A 256 15.64 37.04 45.69
CA GLU A 256 16.88 36.26 45.54
C GLU A 256 16.65 34.93 44.78
N LEU A 257 15.45 34.36 44.88
CA LEU A 257 15.01 33.16 44.16
C LEU A 257 14.55 33.46 42.71
N GLY A 258 14.58 34.73 42.29
CA GLY A 258 14.25 35.15 40.93
C GLY A 258 12.77 34.99 40.56
N TYR A 259 11.87 34.95 41.54
CA TYR A 259 10.41 34.83 41.35
C TYR A 259 9.97 33.63 40.50
N LEU A 260 10.76 32.53 40.52
CA LEU A 260 10.46 31.29 39.83
C LEU A 260 9.57 30.39 40.72
N PRO A 261 8.32 30.06 40.31
CA PRO A 261 7.41 29.25 41.13
C PRO A 261 8.04 27.95 41.62
N LEU A 262 8.77 27.24 40.74
CA LEU A 262 9.45 26.00 41.12
C LEU A 262 10.50 26.21 42.22
N ALA A 263 11.25 27.33 42.19
CA ALA A 263 12.24 27.62 43.25
C ALA A 263 11.55 27.96 44.58
N LEU A 264 10.44 28.70 44.52
CA LEU A 264 9.63 29.06 45.69
C LEU A 264 8.98 27.83 46.34
N GLU A 265 8.46 26.90 45.53
CA GLU A 265 7.89 25.62 46.01
C GLU A 265 8.91 24.73 46.71
N GLN A 266 10.13 24.71 46.22
CA GLN A 266 11.23 23.91 46.80
C GLN A 266 11.72 24.52 48.12
N VAL A 267 11.93 25.84 48.14
CA VAL A 267 12.36 26.54 49.37
C VAL A 267 11.25 26.53 50.42
N GLY A 268 10.01 26.77 50.03
CA GLY A 268 8.86 26.69 50.93
C GLY A 268 8.72 25.32 51.58
N ALA A 269 8.81 24.24 50.80
CA ALA A 269 8.81 22.88 51.33
C ALA A 269 9.99 22.63 52.28
N TYR A 270 11.19 23.09 51.94
CA TYR A 270 12.36 22.99 52.81
C TYR A 270 12.13 23.69 54.16
N LEU A 271 11.66 24.94 54.14
CA LEU A 271 11.42 25.74 55.34
C LEU A 271 10.39 25.08 56.25
N TYR A 272 9.30 24.60 55.66
CA TYR A 272 8.25 23.89 56.38
C TYR A 272 8.74 22.58 57.01
N GLN A 273 9.49 21.76 56.27
CA GLN A 273 9.96 20.46 56.75
C GLN A 273 11.07 20.56 57.79
N THR A 274 11.91 21.61 57.73
CA THR A 274 13.04 21.81 58.65
C THR A 274 12.71 22.72 59.83
N GLY A 275 11.62 23.49 59.74
CA GLY A 275 11.30 24.55 60.69
C GLY A 275 12.29 25.72 60.64
N THR A 276 13.10 25.82 59.58
CA THR A 276 14.08 26.91 59.42
C THR A 276 13.36 28.23 59.19
N ASP A 277 13.78 29.27 59.90
CA ASP A 277 13.26 30.63 59.73
C ASP A 277 13.65 31.23 58.36
N LEU A 278 12.76 32.02 57.75
CA LEU A 278 12.95 32.67 56.45
C LEU A 278 14.23 33.50 56.39
N GLY A 279 14.49 34.31 57.43
CA GLY A 279 15.69 35.14 57.53
C GLY A 279 16.98 34.32 57.70
N LEU A 280 16.92 33.23 58.48
CA LEU A 280 18.05 32.32 58.66
C LEU A 280 18.39 31.58 57.35
N TYR A 281 17.38 31.10 56.62
CA TYR A 281 17.58 30.46 55.32
C TYR A 281 18.18 31.41 54.30
N ARG A 282 17.71 32.66 54.27
CA ARG A 282 18.30 33.70 53.41
C ARG A 282 19.77 33.98 53.73
N GLN A 283 20.15 34.00 55.02
CA GLN A 283 21.57 34.11 55.40
C GLN A 283 22.40 32.90 54.96
N LEU A 284 21.84 31.69 55.04
CA LEU A 284 22.47 30.46 54.56
C LEU A 284 22.65 30.52 53.03
N LEU A 285 21.63 30.98 52.30
CA LEU A 285 21.67 31.21 50.86
C LEU A 285 22.75 32.24 50.49
N GLY A 286 22.80 33.38 51.20
CA GLY A 286 23.81 34.42 51.02
C GLY A 286 25.25 33.93 51.20
N ARG A 287 25.53 33.12 52.23
CA ARG A 287 26.86 32.51 52.45
C ARG A 287 27.30 31.56 51.31
N VAL A 288 26.34 30.95 50.62
CA VAL A 288 26.59 30.08 49.46
C VAL A 288 26.73 30.92 48.18
N LEU A 289 26.06 32.07 48.09
CA LEU A 289 26.14 33.03 46.98
C LEU A 289 27.50 33.78 46.95
N ASP A 290 28.08 34.11 48.10
CA ASP A 290 29.34 34.88 48.23
C ASP A 290 30.63 34.11 47.88
N ARG A 291 30.57 32.78 47.70
CA ARG A 291 31.78 31.95 47.45
C ARG A 291 32.34 31.97 46.02
N THR A 292 31.87 32.84 45.13
CA THR A 292 32.56 33.20 43.85
C THR A 292 31.75 34.27 43.12
N ALA A 293 32.33 35.46 42.96
CA ALA A 293 31.76 36.56 42.19
C ALA A 293 31.94 36.32 40.68
N ASP A 294 30.84 36.06 39.97
CA ASP A 294 30.44 36.70 38.70
C ASP A 294 29.20 36.02 38.06
N GLY A 295 28.12 36.79 37.91
CA GLY A 295 26.96 36.50 37.05
C GLY A 295 25.80 35.69 37.65
N THR A 296 24.60 36.29 37.64
CA THR A 296 23.31 35.66 37.97
C THR A 296 22.77 34.84 36.79
N ALA A 297 23.09 33.54 36.77
CA ALA A 297 22.26 32.56 36.06
C ALA A 297 21.35 31.89 37.12
N PRO A 298 20.01 31.95 37.02
CA PRO A 298 19.09 31.27 37.94
C PRO A 298 19.27 29.75 37.92
N GLU A 299 19.90 29.18 36.89
CA GLU A 299 20.45 27.82 36.87
C GLU A 299 21.35 27.54 38.08
N ARG A 300 22.27 28.47 38.38
CA ARG A 300 23.20 28.35 39.51
C ARG A 300 22.48 28.58 40.82
N THR A 301 21.50 29.48 40.86
CA THR A 301 20.66 29.72 42.05
C THR A 301 19.84 28.47 42.40
N ILE A 302 19.16 27.87 41.42
CA ILE A 302 18.39 26.62 41.57
C ILE A 302 19.29 25.44 41.95
N ALA A 303 20.44 25.27 41.30
CA ALA A 303 21.38 24.20 41.66
C ALA A 303 21.94 24.33 43.09
N ARG A 304 22.11 25.56 43.59
CA ARG A 304 22.58 25.86 44.95
C ARG A 304 21.49 25.72 46.02
N ILE A 305 20.24 26.08 45.70
CA ILE A 305 19.07 25.78 46.55
C ILE A 305 18.97 24.28 46.76
N TRP A 306 19.05 23.52 45.66
CA TRP A 306 18.99 22.06 45.72
C TRP A 306 20.16 21.45 46.48
N LEU A 307 21.36 22.02 46.45
CA LEU A 307 22.45 21.54 47.31
C LEU A 307 22.04 21.51 48.80
N HIS A 308 21.34 22.53 49.28
CA HIS A 308 20.92 22.58 50.68
C HIS A 308 19.73 21.65 50.97
N THR A 309 18.77 21.58 50.04
CA THR A 309 17.64 20.64 50.17
C THR A 309 18.11 19.19 50.12
N LEU A 310 19.08 18.86 49.27
CA LEU A 310 19.68 17.52 49.20
C LEU A 310 20.38 17.15 50.52
N THR A 311 21.10 18.07 51.16
CA THR A 311 21.70 17.83 52.48
C THR A 311 20.65 17.60 53.58
N ALA A 312 19.51 18.32 53.54
CA ALA A 312 18.43 18.09 54.49
C ALA A 312 17.67 16.78 54.23
N VAL A 313 17.49 16.40 52.95
CA VAL A 313 16.94 15.09 52.57
C VAL A 313 17.87 13.98 53.06
N GLU A 314 19.17 14.09 52.82
CA GLU A 314 20.19 13.13 53.27
C GLU A 314 20.22 12.96 54.80
N GLY A 315 20.15 14.07 55.53
CA GLY A 315 20.12 14.04 56.99
C GLY A 315 18.84 13.44 57.57
N ARG A 316 17.73 13.44 56.82
CA ARG A 316 16.45 12.86 57.22
C ARG A 316 16.32 11.40 56.84
N ASP A 317 16.67 11.07 55.60
CA ASP A 317 16.67 9.72 55.07
C ASP A 317 17.75 9.58 53.96
N PRO A 318 18.87 8.92 54.25
CA PRO A 318 19.91 8.66 53.25
C PRO A 318 19.41 7.84 52.05
N LEU A 319 18.39 6.98 52.22
CA LEU A 319 17.80 6.22 51.13
C LEU A 319 17.04 7.12 50.16
N ALA A 320 16.38 8.18 50.66
CA ALA A 320 15.71 9.17 49.82
C ALA A 320 16.70 9.87 48.88
N LEU A 321 17.87 10.30 49.40
CA LEU A 321 18.91 10.90 48.56
C LEU A 321 19.44 9.91 47.50
N LYS A 322 19.69 8.65 47.91
CA LYS A 322 20.14 7.59 46.99
C LYS A 322 19.13 7.36 45.87
N LEU A 323 17.84 7.23 46.19
CA LEU A 323 16.77 7.05 45.21
C LEU A 323 16.70 8.23 44.22
N LEU A 324 16.80 9.47 44.71
CA LEU A 324 16.74 10.66 43.86
C LEU A 324 17.92 10.74 42.89
N HIS A 325 19.13 10.37 43.35
CA HIS A 325 20.29 10.26 42.48
C HIS A 325 20.13 9.16 41.42
N THR A 326 19.52 8.02 41.76
CA THR A 326 19.21 6.95 40.79
C THR A 326 18.18 7.40 39.75
N ILE A 327 17.04 7.92 40.20
CA ILE A 327 15.94 8.41 39.36
C ILE A 327 16.41 9.51 38.41
N ALA A 328 17.45 10.26 38.78
CA ALA A 328 18.05 11.24 37.90
C ALA A 328 18.45 10.67 36.54
N TRP A 329 18.78 9.38 36.40
CA TRP A 329 19.26 8.74 35.16
C TRP A 329 18.18 8.02 34.36
N LEU A 330 16.94 7.99 34.85
CA LEU A 330 15.80 7.36 34.17
C LEU A 330 14.99 8.40 33.39
N ALA A 331 14.03 7.94 32.58
CA ALA A 331 13.03 8.83 31.99
C ALA A 331 12.26 9.60 33.10
N PRO A 332 11.89 10.87 32.88
CA PRO A 332 11.29 11.73 33.91
C PRO A 332 9.90 11.28 34.37
N ASP A 333 9.18 10.56 33.51
CA ASP A 333 7.80 10.15 33.73
C ASP A 333 7.65 8.63 33.86
N ASP A 334 6.56 8.20 34.49
CA ASP A 334 6.15 6.81 34.66
C ASP A 334 7.21 5.85 35.24
N ILE A 335 8.09 6.34 36.12
CA ILE A 335 9.11 5.51 36.77
C ILE A 335 8.42 4.51 37.71
N PRO A 336 8.46 3.19 37.43
CA PRO A 336 7.72 2.22 38.23
C PRO A 336 8.33 2.11 39.62
N ARG A 337 7.50 2.11 40.67
CA ARG A 337 7.99 1.87 42.04
C ARG A 337 8.63 0.49 42.17
N SER A 338 8.15 -0.48 41.41
CA SER A 338 8.73 -1.83 41.32
C SER A 338 10.17 -1.82 40.77
N LEU A 339 10.52 -0.87 39.89
CA LEU A 339 11.88 -0.72 39.37
C LEU A 339 12.84 -0.24 40.48
N LEU A 340 12.34 0.57 41.42
CA LEU A 340 13.14 1.12 42.52
C LEU A 340 13.19 0.22 43.76
N ALA A 341 12.30 -0.77 43.85
CA ALA A 341 12.22 -1.70 44.98
C ALA A 341 13.55 -2.37 45.36
N PRO A 342 14.43 -2.77 44.43
CA PRO A 342 15.72 -3.36 44.79
C PRO A 342 16.70 -2.42 45.52
N LEU A 343 16.44 -1.11 45.53
CA LEU A 343 17.30 -0.13 46.21
C LEU A 343 16.97 0.04 47.69
N ALA A 344 15.82 -0.47 48.14
CA ALA A 344 15.36 -0.41 49.52
C ALA A 344 15.43 -1.79 50.20
N THR A 345 15.49 -1.81 51.53
CA THR A 345 15.49 -3.06 52.32
C THR A 345 14.14 -3.78 52.28
N ASP A 346 13.06 -3.01 52.18
CA ASP A 346 11.69 -3.49 52.16
C ASP A 346 10.74 -2.44 51.54
N PRO A 347 9.49 -2.79 51.21
CA PRO A 347 8.54 -1.87 50.59
C PRO A 347 8.14 -0.67 51.47
N ILE A 348 8.25 -0.77 52.80
CA ILE A 348 7.92 0.31 53.73
C ILE A 348 9.03 1.36 53.67
N ALA A 349 10.29 0.94 53.77
CA ALA A 349 11.45 1.81 53.62
C ALA A 349 11.46 2.55 52.27
N LEU A 350 11.08 1.87 51.18
CA LEU A 350 10.89 2.54 49.88
C LEU A 350 9.76 3.58 49.94
N GLY A 351 8.63 3.23 50.55
CA GLY A 351 7.49 4.13 50.72
C GLY A 351 7.83 5.38 51.52
N ASP A 352 8.56 5.22 52.64
CA ASP A 352 8.99 6.30 53.50
C ASP A 352 9.99 7.21 52.80
N ALA A 353 10.99 6.65 52.12
CA ALA A 353 11.99 7.41 51.37
C ALA A 353 11.38 8.20 50.19
N LEU A 354 10.48 7.58 49.41
CA LEU A 354 9.71 8.28 48.38
C LEU A 354 8.77 9.33 48.99
N GLY A 355 8.23 9.07 50.18
CA GLY A 355 7.44 10.03 50.96
C GLY A 355 8.24 11.25 51.38
N VAL A 356 9.50 11.07 51.81
CA VAL A 356 10.43 12.17 52.10
C VAL A 356 10.72 12.98 50.84
N LEU A 357 11.02 12.34 49.71
CA LEU A 357 11.25 13.04 48.44
C LEU A 357 10.02 13.84 48.01
N HIS A 358 8.83 13.26 48.15
CA HIS A 358 7.58 13.94 47.84
C HIS A 358 7.31 15.12 48.77
N ALA A 359 7.61 14.99 50.07
CA ALA A 359 7.43 16.05 51.06
C ALA A 359 8.35 17.27 50.84
N TYR A 360 9.50 17.06 50.21
CA TYR A 360 10.40 18.12 49.75
C TYR A 360 10.12 18.55 48.29
N ASN A 361 9.00 18.12 47.68
CA ASN A 361 8.62 18.38 46.30
C ASN A 361 9.63 17.92 45.23
N MET A 362 10.46 16.91 45.53
CA MET A 362 11.44 16.38 44.57
C MET A 362 10.82 15.44 43.54
N ILE A 363 9.72 14.78 43.89
CA ILE A 363 8.97 13.85 43.03
C ILE A 363 7.46 14.04 43.23
N ALA A 364 6.67 13.56 42.27
CA ALA A 364 5.22 13.43 42.41
C ALA A 364 4.76 12.00 42.10
N PHE A 365 3.70 11.55 42.77
CA PHE A 365 3.09 10.25 42.50
C PHE A 365 2.09 10.34 41.36
N THR A 366 2.02 9.30 40.53
CA THR A 366 0.90 9.10 39.60
C THR A 366 -0.43 8.91 40.35
N ALA A 367 -1.56 9.10 39.67
CA ALA A 367 -2.89 9.01 40.27
C ALA A 367 -3.16 7.64 40.93
N ASP A 368 -2.59 6.56 40.39
CA ASP A 368 -2.68 5.19 40.94
C ASP A 368 -1.57 4.87 41.98
N ARG A 369 -0.64 5.80 42.20
CA ARG A 369 0.54 5.69 43.08
C ARG A 369 1.45 4.49 42.79
N GLN A 370 1.39 3.92 41.58
CA GLN A 370 2.25 2.82 41.14
C GLN A 370 3.57 3.30 40.52
N ALA A 371 3.59 4.54 40.04
CA ALA A 371 4.77 5.17 39.47
C ALA A 371 5.01 6.55 40.08
N ILE A 372 6.18 7.09 39.80
CA ILE A 372 6.58 8.44 40.20
C ILE A 372 7.05 9.22 38.97
N THR A 373 6.93 10.53 39.08
CA THR A 373 7.46 11.50 38.12
C THR A 373 8.48 12.37 38.83
N VAL A 374 9.54 12.74 38.12
CA VAL A 374 10.58 13.65 38.59
C VAL A 374 10.72 14.80 37.62
N HIS A 375 10.84 16.01 38.13
CA HIS A 375 10.99 17.17 37.27
C HIS A 375 12.35 17.12 36.55
N ARG A 376 12.36 17.27 35.21
CA ARG A 376 13.58 17.22 34.37
C ARG A 376 14.71 18.14 34.84
N LEU A 377 14.34 19.31 35.38
CA LEU A 377 15.32 20.26 35.94
C LEU A 377 16.07 19.68 37.16
N VAL A 378 15.39 18.92 38.02
CA VAL A 378 15.99 18.22 39.16
C VAL A 378 16.98 17.18 38.64
N GLN A 379 16.58 16.36 37.67
CA GLN A 379 17.45 15.37 37.04
C GLN A 379 18.69 16.01 36.40
N MET A 380 18.50 17.10 35.65
CA MET A 380 19.60 17.82 34.99
C MET A 380 20.61 18.40 35.98
N VAL A 381 20.17 19.00 37.09
CA VAL A 381 21.12 19.51 38.10
C VAL A 381 21.90 18.37 38.75
N LEU A 382 21.22 17.26 39.07
CA LEU A 382 21.87 16.09 39.65
C LEU A 382 22.91 15.49 38.68
N ARG A 383 22.60 15.42 37.38
CA ARG A 383 23.54 14.97 36.33
C ARG A 383 24.69 15.96 36.10
N THR A 384 24.43 17.27 36.07
CA THR A 384 25.46 18.29 35.80
C THR A 384 26.48 18.38 36.94
N ARG A 385 26.05 18.18 38.20
CA ARG A 385 26.97 18.13 39.33
C ARG A 385 27.91 16.93 39.28
N ALA A 386 27.43 15.78 38.78
CA ALA A 386 28.27 14.62 38.54
C ALA A 386 29.41 14.91 37.55
N THR A 387 29.17 15.79 36.56
CA THR A 387 30.17 16.15 35.52
C THR A 387 31.23 17.15 35.97
N ALA A 388 31.10 17.77 37.15
CA ALA A 388 32.00 18.82 37.63
C ALA A 388 33.32 18.29 38.23
N ASP A 389 33.40 17.00 38.56
CA ASP A 389 34.61 16.31 39.01
C ASP A 389 34.85 15.06 38.14
N PRO A 390 35.78 15.10 37.17
CA PRO A 390 36.05 13.99 36.25
C PRO A 390 36.53 12.69 36.94
N SER A 391 36.94 12.78 38.21
CA SER A 391 37.47 11.66 39.00
C SER A 391 36.42 10.99 39.90
N SER A 392 35.21 11.57 40.01
CA SER A 392 34.12 11.08 40.85
C SER A 392 33.08 10.32 40.02
N ALA A 393 32.71 9.11 40.45
CA ALA A 393 31.64 8.34 39.80
C ALA A 393 30.32 9.11 39.89
N ALA A 394 29.61 9.24 38.77
CA ALA A 394 28.36 9.98 38.71
C ALA A 394 27.32 9.40 39.70
N PRO A 395 26.91 10.15 40.76
CA PRO A 395 26.07 9.59 41.83
C PRO A 395 24.75 9.02 41.30
N GLY A 396 24.42 7.78 41.72
CA GLY A 396 23.17 7.09 41.36
C GLY A 396 23.15 6.44 39.98
N ARG A 397 24.14 6.69 39.10
CA ARG A 397 24.15 6.11 37.75
C ARG A 397 24.32 4.59 37.79
N GLN A 398 25.23 4.10 38.64
CA GLN A 398 25.47 2.66 38.79
C GLN A 398 24.24 1.96 39.36
N GLU A 399 23.56 2.57 40.33
CA GLU A 399 22.30 2.08 40.87
C GLU A 399 21.20 2.04 39.80
N ALA A 400 21.10 3.07 38.95
CA ALA A 400 20.13 3.11 37.85
C ALA A 400 20.39 2.00 36.83
N GLU A 401 21.64 1.80 36.44
CA GLU A 401 22.06 0.69 35.59
C GLU A 401 21.76 -0.66 36.24
N GLN A 402 22.01 -0.81 37.54
CA GLN A 402 21.73 -2.04 38.27
C GLN A 402 20.24 -2.38 38.30
N VAL A 403 19.36 -1.41 38.63
CA VAL A 403 17.92 -1.67 38.68
C VAL A 403 17.35 -1.97 37.30
N LEU A 404 17.80 -1.27 36.25
CA LEU A 404 17.40 -1.57 34.88
C LEU A 404 17.86 -2.98 34.48
N LYS A 405 19.10 -3.34 34.80
CA LYS A 405 19.62 -4.68 34.52
C LYS A 405 18.83 -5.78 35.22
N GLN A 406 18.43 -5.57 36.47
CA GLN A 406 17.62 -6.53 37.24
C GLN A 406 16.17 -6.60 36.74
N ALA A 407 15.67 -5.53 36.14
CA ALA A 407 14.31 -5.48 35.61
C ALA A 407 14.19 -6.09 34.21
N ILE A 408 15.29 -6.26 33.47
CA ILE A 408 15.32 -6.95 32.17
C ILE A 408 14.77 -8.37 32.38
N PRO A 409 13.73 -8.79 31.63
CA PRO A 409 13.18 -10.14 31.74
C PRO A 409 14.22 -11.22 31.39
N ASP A 410 14.34 -12.24 32.25
CA ASP A 410 15.09 -13.46 31.97
C ASP A 410 14.16 -14.50 31.32
N GLY A 411 14.33 -14.81 30.03
CA GLY A 411 13.59 -15.89 29.35
C GLY A 411 13.11 -15.57 27.93
N ASP A 412 12.44 -16.53 27.29
CA ASP A 412 11.95 -16.42 25.91
C ASP A 412 10.88 -15.31 25.79
N ASP A 413 11.24 -14.23 25.11
CA ASP A 413 10.51 -12.95 25.00
C ASP A 413 9.16 -13.02 24.25
N ARG A 414 8.61 -14.22 24.07
CA ARG A 414 7.33 -14.46 23.39
C ARG A 414 6.11 -14.46 24.32
N ALA A 415 6.30 -14.31 25.63
CA ALA A 415 5.20 -14.19 26.58
C ALA A 415 4.68 -12.73 26.66
N THR A 416 3.36 -12.53 26.62
CA THR A 416 2.69 -11.20 26.67
C THR A 416 3.13 -10.34 27.87
N GLU A 417 3.43 -10.96 29.01
CA GLU A 417 3.96 -10.26 30.20
C GLU A 417 5.39 -9.73 30.01
N ALA A 418 6.25 -10.45 29.29
CA ALA A 418 7.61 -10.01 29.00
C ALA A 418 7.61 -8.79 28.08
N ASN A 419 6.77 -8.80 27.04
CA ASN A 419 6.57 -7.64 26.16
C ASN A 419 6.09 -6.40 26.92
N THR A 420 5.09 -6.56 27.80
CA THR A 420 4.58 -5.43 28.60
C THR A 420 5.65 -4.85 29.53
N ARG A 421 6.56 -5.68 30.05
CA ARG A 421 7.71 -5.21 30.84
C ARG A 421 8.72 -4.47 29.98
N TRP A 422 9.05 -4.98 28.79
CA TRP A 422 9.95 -4.30 27.86
C TRP A 422 9.43 -2.91 27.47
N GLU A 423 8.17 -2.78 27.08
CA GLU A 423 7.58 -1.48 26.71
C GLU A 423 7.63 -0.46 27.86
N ARG A 424 7.53 -0.91 29.12
CA ARG A 424 7.71 -0.03 30.29
C ARG A 424 9.16 0.36 30.56
N LEU A 425 10.13 -0.48 30.19
CA LEU A 425 11.54 -0.26 30.44
C LEU A 425 12.22 0.56 29.33
N LEU A 426 11.77 0.42 28.08
CA LEU A 426 12.38 1.05 26.91
C LEU A 426 12.58 2.56 27.08
N PRO A 427 11.58 3.38 27.52
CA PRO A 427 11.78 4.82 27.71
C PRO A 427 12.93 5.14 28.68
N HIS A 428 13.07 4.37 29.75
CA HIS A 428 14.14 4.57 30.73
C HIS A 428 15.51 4.12 30.19
N ILE A 429 15.55 3.08 29.36
CA ILE A 429 16.77 2.62 28.69
C ILE A 429 17.23 3.66 27.64
N PHE A 430 16.30 4.24 26.88
CA PHE A 430 16.61 5.33 25.94
C PHE A 430 17.11 6.58 26.67
N ALA A 431 16.45 6.99 27.77
CA ALA A 431 16.91 8.11 28.58
C ALA A 431 18.33 7.91 29.13
N LEU A 432 18.67 6.68 29.53
CA LEU A 432 20.04 6.31 29.93
C LEU A 432 21.02 6.41 28.75
N ALA A 433 20.64 5.92 27.57
CA ALA A 433 21.46 6.00 26.36
C ALA A 433 21.73 7.44 25.92
N GLU A 434 20.70 8.30 25.88
CA GLU A 434 20.82 9.73 25.54
C GLU A 434 21.70 10.51 26.53
N SER A 435 21.70 10.10 27.80
CA SER A 435 22.54 10.71 28.84
C SER A 435 24.02 10.31 28.76
N THR A 436 24.38 9.39 27.86
CA THR A 436 25.75 8.95 27.65
C THR A 436 26.49 9.98 26.81
N SER A 437 27.48 10.65 27.41
CA SER A 437 28.31 11.68 26.77
C SER A 437 29.79 11.32 26.82
N LEU A 438 30.61 11.99 26.00
CA LEU A 438 32.07 11.82 25.95
C LEU A 438 32.75 11.98 27.33
N SER A 439 32.14 12.76 28.24
CA SER A 439 32.64 13.04 29.59
C SER A 439 32.33 11.95 30.63
N HIS A 440 31.35 11.07 30.36
CA HIS A 440 31.00 9.93 31.21
C HIS A 440 30.65 8.73 30.34
N PRO A 441 31.67 7.93 29.92
CA PRO A 441 31.45 6.76 29.10
C PRO A 441 30.46 5.81 29.77
N ALA A 442 29.65 5.15 28.95
CA ALA A 442 28.78 4.09 29.45
C ALA A 442 29.62 3.03 30.20
N SER A 443 29.02 2.41 31.22
CA SER A 443 29.67 1.32 31.94
C SER A 443 29.52 0.01 31.15
N PRO A 444 30.28 -1.06 31.48
CA PRO A 444 30.02 -2.40 30.93
C PRO A 444 28.58 -2.90 31.18
N GLN A 445 27.92 -2.43 32.24
CA GLN A 445 26.52 -2.76 32.53
C GLN A 445 25.56 -2.06 31.56
N SER A 446 25.80 -0.79 31.26
CA SER A 446 25.02 -0.02 30.28
C SER A 446 25.08 -0.64 28.87
N VAL A 447 26.24 -1.16 28.44
CA VAL A 447 26.35 -1.94 27.18
C VAL A 447 25.39 -3.13 27.18
N GLY A 448 25.35 -3.88 28.29
CA GLY A 448 24.51 -5.06 28.42
C GLY A 448 23.03 -4.74 28.27
N ILE A 449 22.59 -3.65 28.91
CA ILE A 449 21.20 -3.15 28.88
C ILE A 449 20.82 -2.71 27.47
N HIS A 450 21.63 -1.83 26.86
CA HIS A 450 21.37 -1.32 25.51
C HIS A 450 21.35 -2.45 24.47
N ARG A 451 22.25 -3.43 24.59
CA ARG A 451 22.29 -4.59 23.70
C ARG A 451 21.05 -5.47 23.86
N ALA A 452 20.61 -5.72 25.09
CA ALA A 452 19.41 -6.51 25.33
C ALA A 452 18.17 -5.83 24.74
N ALA A 453 18.01 -4.52 24.95
CA ALA A 453 16.92 -3.74 24.37
C ALA A 453 17.00 -3.67 22.83
N ALA A 454 18.18 -3.47 22.25
CA ALA A 454 18.37 -3.49 20.80
C ALA A 454 18.05 -4.87 20.19
N GLN A 455 18.37 -5.96 20.88
CA GLN A 455 18.05 -7.33 20.46
C GLN A 455 16.55 -7.64 20.61
N TYR A 456 15.90 -7.09 21.63
CA TYR A 456 14.45 -7.15 21.77
C TYR A 456 13.76 -6.46 20.59
N LEU A 457 14.12 -5.19 20.33
CA LEU A 457 13.56 -4.41 19.22
C LEU A 457 13.79 -5.08 17.86
N PHE A 458 14.98 -5.63 17.62
CA PHE A 458 15.28 -6.41 16.40
C PHE A 458 14.33 -7.60 16.22
N ARG A 459 14.06 -8.35 17.30
CA ARG A 459 13.14 -9.50 17.23
C ARG A 459 11.68 -9.11 17.04
N GLN A 460 11.31 -7.89 17.43
CA GLN A 460 9.99 -7.33 17.14
C GLN A 460 9.90 -6.69 15.74
N GLY A 461 10.99 -6.70 14.96
CA GLY A 461 11.06 -6.03 13.66
C GLY A 461 11.12 -4.50 13.76
N ARG A 462 11.44 -3.95 14.93
CA ARG A 462 11.53 -2.50 15.20
C ARG A 462 12.98 -2.01 15.11
N ASP A 463 13.68 -2.36 14.04
CA ASP A 463 15.13 -2.13 13.92
C ASP A 463 15.52 -0.65 13.90
N ALA A 464 14.69 0.19 13.28
CA ALA A 464 14.87 1.65 13.30
C ALA A 464 14.97 2.19 14.74
N HIS A 465 14.16 1.68 15.66
CA HIS A 465 14.19 2.08 17.08
C HIS A 465 15.43 1.56 17.82
N SER A 466 16.11 0.53 17.30
CA SER A 466 17.33 0.01 17.93
C SER A 466 18.58 0.85 17.63
N ILE A 467 18.53 1.69 16.59
CA ILE A 467 19.67 2.49 16.10
C ILE A 467 20.30 3.36 17.21
N PRO A 468 19.55 4.17 17.97
CA PRO A 468 20.15 5.01 19.01
C PRO A 468 20.92 4.20 20.07
N LEU A 469 20.38 3.04 20.45
CA LEU A 469 21.02 2.13 21.41
C LEU A 469 22.31 1.53 20.84
N ARG A 470 22.29 1.11 19.57
CA ARG A 470 23.47 0.56 18.88
C ARG A 470 24.56 1.62 18.66
N VAL A 471 24.19 2.86 18.36
CA VAL A 471 25.10 4.01 18.27
C VAL A 471 25.79 4.25 19.62
N ALA A 472 25.02 4.29 20.71
CA ALA A 472 25.58 4.47 22.06
C ALA A 472 26.56 3.34 22.44
N VAL A 473 26.21 2.09 22.11
CA VAL A 473 27.09 0.93 22.32
C VAL A 473 28.36 1.02 21.48
N LEU A 474 28.28 1.45 20.22
CA LEU A 474 29.44 1.60 19.34
C LEU A 474 30.40 2.68 19.86
N ALA A 475 29.90 3.87 20.16
CA ALA A 475 30.72 5.00 20.63
C ALA A 475 31.54 4.64 21.89
N GLN A 476 30.94 3.91 22.83
CA GLN A 476 31.65 3.43 24.02
C GLN A 476 32.75 2.40 23.68
N SER A 477 32.51 1.55 22.69
CA SER A 477 33.48 0.53 22.27
C SER A 477 34.70 1.17 21.65
N GLU A 478 34.49 2.15 20.78
CA GLU A 478 35.53 2.95 20.15
C GLU A 478 36.38 3.66 21.21
N GLN A 479 35.78 4.17 22.28
CA GLN A 479 36.49 4.82 23.38
C GLN A 479 37.27 3.82 24.28
N ALA A 480 36.67 2.67 24.60
CA ALA A 480 37.24 1.73 25.58
C ALA A 480 38.27 0.77 24.97
N LEU A 481 38.04 0.33 23.74
CA LEU A 481 38.83 -0.70 23.06
C LEU A 481 39.59 -0.13 21.85
N GLY A 482 39.16 1.03 21.34
CA GLY A 482 39.68 1.63 20.11
C GLY A 482 38.83 1.27 18.88
N ASP A 483 38.96 2.09 17.85
CA ASP A 483 38.27 1.97 16.56
C ASP A 483 38.66 0.70 15.78
N ALA A 484 39.91 0.25 15.95
CA ALA A 484 40.46 -0.94 15.29
C ALA A 484 40.16 -2.26 16.03
N ASP A 485 39.58 -2.22 17.23
CA ASP A 485 39.33 -3.45 18.00
C ASP A 485 38.27 -4.35 17.31
N PRO A 486 38.50 -5.67 17.22
CA PRO A 486 37.56 -6.58 16.57
C PRO A 486 36.13 -6.52 17.14
N SER A 487 35.96 -6.31 18.45
CA SER A 487 34.65 -6.19 19.09
C SER A 487 33.94 -4.88 18.72
N THR A 488 34.70 -3.79 18.54
CA THR A 488 34.19 -2.52 18.02
C THR A 488 33.70 -2.68 16.59
N LEU A 489 34.48 -3.37 15.75
CA LEU A 489 34.10 -3.64 14.36
C LEU A 489 32.86 -4.55 14.24
N ILE A 490 32.69 -5.53 15.15
CA ILE A 490 31.44 -6.33 15.22
C ILE A 490 30.24 -5.41 15.48
N ARG A 491 30.35 -4.49 16.45
CA ARG A 491 29.26 -3.57 16.81
C ARG A 491 28.95 -2.59 15.68
N ARG A 492 29.96 -2.10 14.97
CA ARG A 492 29.79 -1.26 13.78
C ARG A 492 29.05 -2.01 12.66
N ASN A 493 29.44 -3.25 12.38
CA ASN A 493 28.73 -4.11 11.43
C ASN A 493 27.27 -4.35 11.85
N SER A 494 27.01 -4.58 13.15
CA SER A 494 25.65 -4.73 13.66
C SER A 494 24.81 -3.45 13.60
N LEU A 495 25.43 -2.27 13.69
CA LEU A 495 24.76 -0.98 13.48
C LEU A 495 24.42 -0.77 12.00
N ALA A 496 25.36 -1.09 11.10
CA ALA A 496 25.12 -1.05 9.66
C ALA A 496 23.93 -1.94 9.26
N GLY A 497 23.82 -3.14 9.85
CA GLY A 497 22.66 -4.02 9.67
C GLY A 497 21.34 -3.41 10.13
N ALA A 498 21.32 -2.66 11.23
CA ALA A 498 20.11 -1.98 11.69
C ALA A 498 19.69 -0.84 10.77
N TYR A 499 20.64 -0.09 10.21
CA TYR A 499 20.34 0.92 9.18
C TYR A 499 19.78 0.27 7.91
N LYS A 500 20.37 -0.85 7.46
CA LYS A 500 19.87 -1.63 6.32
C LYS A 500 18.42 -2.05 6.55
N SER A 501 18.11 -2.72 7.66
CA SER A 501 16.74 -3.14 8.00
C SER A 501 15.74 -1.98 8.13
N ALA A 502 16.21 -0.77 8.47
CA ALA A 502 15.39 0.42 8.55
C ALA A 502 15.19 1.13 7.20
N GLY A 503 15.82 0.64 6.13
CA GLY A 503 15.78 1.22 4.78
C GLY A 503 16.79 2.36 4.54
N ASP A 504 17.66 2.68 5.49
CA ASP A 504 18.73 3.69 5.34
C ASP A 504 19.99 3.05 4.73
N LEU A 505 19.87 2.68 3.45
CA LEU A 505 20.90 1.93 2.72
C LEU A 505 22.19 2.74 2.54
N GLU A 506 22.10 4.07 2.39
CA GLU A 506 23.26 4.94 2.23
C GLU A 506 24.19 4.85 3.44
N ARG A 507 23.64 5.04 4.66
CA ARG A 507 24.43 4.91 5.88
C ARG A 507 24.88 3.48 6.14
N ALA A 508 24.05 2.50 5.83
CA ALA A 508 24.40 1.09 5.97
C ALA A 508 25.63 0.73 5.12
N ILE A 509 25.62 1.06 3.83
CA ILE A 509 26.72 0.79 2.90
C ILE A 509 27.98 1.50 3.34
N ALA A 510 27.92 2.81 3.66
CA ALA A 510 29.08 3.56 4.11
C ALA A 510 29.72 2.96 5.37
N LEU A 511 28.91 2.50 6.33
CA LEU A 511 29.41 1.82 7.53
C LEU A 511 29.99 0.44 7.22
N TYR A 512 29.36 -0.34 6.32
CA TYR A 512 29.88 -1.64 5.90
C TYR A 512 31.22 -1.52 5.17
N GLU A 513 31.35 -0.58 4.23
CA GLU A 513 32.59 -0.29 3.50
C GLU A 513 33.72 0.10 4.48
N ALA A 514 33.45 1.04 5.39
CA ALA A 514 34.42 1.47 6.39
C ALA A 514 34.82 0.32 7.33
N THR A 515 33.86 -0.50 7.75
CA THR A 515 34.11 -1.66 8.63
C THR A 515 34.94 -2.72 7.91
N LEU A 516 34.62 -3.01 6.65
CA LEU A 516 35.35 -3.99 5.84
C LEU A 516 36.80 -3.54 5.63
N ALA A 517 37.01 -2.30 5.19
CA ALA A 517 38.36 -1.76 4.97
C ALA A 517 39.22 -1.81 6.24
N GLN A 518 38.62 -1.57 7.40
CA GLN A 518 39.33 -1.66 8.68
C GLN A 518 39.61 -3.11 9.10
N ARG A 519 38.66 -4.02 8.91
CA ARG A 519 38.85 -5.46 9.16
C ARG A 519 39.95 -6.07 8.29
N GLU A 520 40.00 -5.69 7.01
CA GLU A 520 41.07 -6.13 6.10
C GLU A 520 42.47 -5.67 6.58
N ARG A 521 42.57 -4.45 7.11
CA ARG A 521 43.85 -3.93 7.65
C ARG A 521 44.27 -4.61 8.95
N VAL A 522 43.33 -4.88 9.85
CA VAL A 522 43.62 -5.36 11.21
C VAL A 522 43.71 -6.88 11.28
N LEU A 523 42.76 -7.57 10.64
CA LEU A 523 42.59 -9.03 10.73
C LEU A 523 43.08 -9.76 9.47
N GLY A 524 43.28 -9.02 8.38
CA GLY A 524 43.57 -9.59 7.05
C GLY A 524 42.31 -9.91 6.25
N ASP A 525 42.51 -10.21 4.98
CA ASP A 525 41.47 -10.49 3.98
C ASP A 525 40.87 -11.90 4.08
N THR A 526 41.51 -12.80 4.82
CA THR A 526 41.11 -14.21 5.00
C THR A 526 40.40 -14.49 6.32
N HIS A 527 40.36 -13.51 7.23
CA HIS A 527 39.75 -13.71 8.54
C HIS A 527 38.23 -13.90 8.42
N PRO A 528 37.61 -14.84 9.17
CA PRO A 528 36.16 -15.10 9.09
C PRO A 528 35.29 -13.84 9.24
N ASP A 529 35.59 -12.98 10.22
CA ASP A 529 34.86 -11.72 10.39
C ASP A 529 34.99 -10.75 9.21
N THR A 530 36.14 -10.72 8.54
CA THR A 530 36.34 -9.92 7.31
C THR A 530 35.44 -10.44 6.21
N LEU A 531 35.40 -11.76 6.02
CA LEU A 531 34.57 -12.42 5.01
C LEU A 531 33.07 -12.21 5.29
N ILE A 532 32.63 -12.31 6.55
CA ILE A 532 31.25 -11.99 6.96
C ILE A 532 30.89 -10.54 6.63
N SER A 533 31.83 -9.59 6.80
CA SER A 533 31.59 -8.17 6.45
C SER A 533 31.42 -7.98 4.95
N ARG A 534 32.20 -8.71 4.14
CA ARG A 534 32.05 -8.68 2.68
C ARG A 534 30.68 -9.18 2.24
N ILE A 535 30.19 -10.27 2.85
CA ILE A 535 28.84 -10.82 2.60
C ILE A 535 27.77 -9.78 2.98
N ASN A 536 27.90 -9.15 4.16
CA ASN A 536 26.91 -8.15 4.59
C ASN A 536 26.91 -6.89 3.70
N LEU A 537 28.08 -6.47 3.23
CA LEU A 537 28.21 -5.38 2.26
C LEU A 537 27.60 -5.76 0.91
N ALA A 538 27.88 -6.97 0.42
CA ALA A 538 27.27 -7.49 -0.82
C ALA A 538 25.74 -7.50 -0.71
N ALA A 539 25.20 -7.99 0.42
CA ALA A 539 23.76 -7.99 0.68
C ALA A 539 23.17 -6.57 0.83
N ALA A 540 23.98 -5.55 1.15
CA ALA A 540 23.53 -4.16 1.20
C ALA A 540 23.51 -3.53 -0.19
N TYR A 541 24.48 -3.84 -1.05
CA TYR A 541 24.45 -3.48 -2.46
C TYR A 541 23.28 -4.13 -3.20
N GLU A 542 23.02 -5.42 -2.92
CA GLU A 542 21.87 -6.16 -3.45
C GLU A 542 20.55 -5.43 -3.13
N GLU A 543 20.33 -5.07 -1.86
CA GLU A 543 19.12 -4.34 -1.46
C GLU A 543 19.04 -2.91 -2.03
N ALA A 544 20.20 -2.29 -2.30
CA ALA A 544 20.30 -1.02 -3.02
C ALA A 544 20.16 -1.17 -4.55
N GLY A 545 19.98 -2.40 -5.06
CA GLY A 545 19.83 -2.69 -6.48
C GLY A 545 21.13 -2.69 -7.29
N ASP A 546 22.30 -2.57 -6.66
CA ASP A 546 23.63 -2.68 -7.29
C ASP A 546 24.08 -4.14 -7.34
N LEU A 547 23.38 -4.93 -8.17
CA LEU A 547 23.61 -6.38 -8.30
C LEU A 547 25.00 -6.69 -8.86
N GLU A 548 25.59 -5.81 -9.69
CA GLU A 548 26.93 -6.00 -10.25
C GLU A 548 27.98 -6.04 -9.14
N ARG A 549 27.99 -5.05 -8.24
CA ARG A 549 28.92 -5.04 -7.10
C ARG A 549 28.60 -6.14 -6.09
N ALA A 550 27.32 -6.42 -5.86
CA ALA A 550 26.90 -7.48 -4.95
C ALA A 550 27.44 -8.85 -5.41
N ILE A 551 27.17 -9.23 -6.66
CA ILE A 551 27.62 -10.51 -7.23
C ILE A 551 29.14 -10.60 -7.24
N ALA A 552 29.84 -9.56 -7.68
CA ALA A 552 31.30 -9.55 -7.70
C ALA A 552 31.91 -9.78 -6.29
N LEU A 553 31.32 -9.17 -5.26
CA LEU A 553 31.74 -9.40 -3.87
C LEU A 553 31.39 -10.80 -3.38
N TYR A 554 30.21 -11.33 -3.71
CA TYR A 554 29.84 -12.69 -3.35
C TYR A 554 30.75 -13.74 -4.01
N GLU A 555 31.04 -13.61 -5.31
CA GLU A 555 31.96 -14.49 -6.06
C GLU A 555 33.38 -14.45 -5.47
N ALA A 556 33.92 -13.25 -5.24
CA ALA A 556 35.24 -13.08 -4.64
C ALA A 556 35.32 -13.66 -3.22
N THR A 557 34.26 -13.48 -2.42
CA THR A 557 34.20 -13.99 -1.05
C THR A 557 34.08 -15.51 -1.02
N LEU A 558 33.25 -16.10 -1.88
CA LEU A 558 33.11 -17.54 -2.00
C LEU A 558 34.43 -18.19 -2.42
N THR A 559 35.08 -17.66 -3.46
CA THR A 559 36.40 -18.14 -3.92
C THR A 559 37.43 -18.15 -2.80
N GLN A 560 37.43 -17.09 -1.98
CA GLN A 560 38.36 -16.98 -0.85
C GLN A 560 38.04 -17.97 0.28
N GLN A 561 36.75 -18.18 0.58
CA GLN A 561 36.32 -19.14 1.60
C GLN A 561 36.59 -20.58 1.19
N GLU A 562 36.35 -20.94 -0.07
CA GLU A 562 36.69 -22.26 -0.63
C GLU A 562 38.19 -22.54 -0.47
N ARG A 563 39.04 -21.54 -0.77
CA ARG A 563 40.50 -21.66 -0.60
C ARG A 563 40.97 -21.81 0.85
N VAL A 564 40.35 -21.09 1.79
CA VAL A 564 40.82 -20.99 3.18
C VAL A 564 40.17 -22.03 4.10
N LEU A 565 38.87 -22.22 3.97
CA LEU A 565 38.04 -23.05 4.85
C LEU A 565 37.67 -24.39 4.19
N GLY A 566 37.74 -24.48 2.86
CA GLY A 566 37.31 -25.63 2.08
C GLY A 566 35.83 -25.56 1.67
N ASP A 567 35.47 -26.39 0.69
CA ASP A 567 34.17 -26.35 0.00
C ASP A 567 32.99 -26.87 0.84
N THR A 568 33.28 -27.60 1.93
CA THR A 568 32.28 -28.20 2.82
C THR A 568 32.06 -27.41 4.11
N HIS A 569 32.85 -26.36 4.34
CA HIS A 569 32.74 -25.56 5.56
C HIS A 569 31.39 -24.83 5.61
N PRO A 570 30.71 -24.75 6.78
CA PRO A 570 29.40 -24.11 6.90
C PRO A 570 29.33 -22.69 6.33
N ASP A 571 30.34 -21.85 6.61
CA ASP A 571 30.41 -20.48 6.10
C ASP A 571 30.55 -20.42 4.57
N THR A 572 31.34 -21.32 3.98
CA THR A 572 31.45 -21.44 2.52
C THR A 572 30.10 -21.78 1.90
N LEU A 573 29.37 -22.73 2.49
CA LEU A 573 28.03 -23.10 2.03
C LEU A 573 27.00 -21.98 2.25
N ILE A 574 27.16 -21.13 3.27
CA ILE A 574 26.32 -19.92 3.45
C ILE A 574 26.57 -18.94 2.32
N SER A 575 27.83 -18.62 2.00
CA SER A 575 28.16 -17.72 0.90
C SER A 575 27.72 -18.26 -0.45
N ARG A 576 27.86 -19.57 -0.67
CA ARG A 576 27.39 -20.22 -1.89
C ARG A 576 25.88 -20.08 -2.05
N ASN A 577 25.12 -20.25 -0.97
CA ASN A 577 23.68 -20.03 -0.96
C ASN A 577 23.31 -18.55 -1.18
N SER A 578 24.06 -17.60 -0.60
CA SER A 578 23.84 -16.16 -0.82
C SER A 578 24.15 -15.74 -2.26
N LEU A 579 25.21 -16.26 -2.86
CA LEU A 579 25.52 -16.05 -4.28
C LEU A 579 24.41 -16.61 -5.18
N GLY A 580 23.85 -17.77 -4.84
CA GLY A 580 22.70 -18.34 -5.55
C GLY A 580 21.48 -17.41 -5.52
N LEU A 581 21.19 -16.77 -4.38
CA LEU A 581 20.11 -15.78 -4.26
C LEU A 581 20.39 -14.55 -5.12
N ALA A 582 21.62 -14.04 -5.10
CA ALA A 582 22.01 -12.89 -5.92
C ALA A 582 21.90 -13.18 -7.43
N TYR A 583 22.26 -14.39 -7.86
CA TYR A 583 22.03 -14.83 -9.25
C TYR A 583 20.55 -14.93 -9.59
N GLU A 584 19.72 -15.46 -8.68
CA GLU A 584 18.26 -15.53 -8.88
C GLU A 584 17.64 -14.12 -8.97
N GLU A 585 18.04 -13.18 -8.11
CA GLU A 585 17.57 -11.78 -8.19
C GLU A 585 18.03 -11.07 -9.48
N ALA A 586 19.24 -11.41 -9.96
CA ALA A 586 19.75 -10.99 -11.26
C ALA A 586 19.13 -11.74 -12.45
N GLY A 587 18.17 -12.66 -12.21
CA GLY A 587 17.51 -13.45 -13.23
C GLY A 587 18.40 -14.48 -13.93
N ASP A 588 19.59 -14.76 -13.40
CA ASP A 588 20.55 -15.73 -13.91
C ASP A 588 20.27 -17.12 -13.31
N LEU A 589 19.14 -17.68 -13.72
CA LEU A 589 18.67 -18.98 -13.22
C LEU A 589 19.59 -20.13 -13.65
N GLU A 590 20.30 -20.00 -14.78
CA GLU A 590 21.27 -20.98 -15.26
C GLU A 590 22.44 -21.16 -14.29
N ARG A 591 22.91 -20.09 -13.64
CA ARG A 591 23.93 -20.19 -12.58
C ARG A 591 23.32 -20.43 -11.19
N ALA A 592 22.14 -19.89 -10.89
CA ALA A 592 21.52 -20.01 -9.57
C ALA A 592 21.12 -21.45 -9.22
N ILE A 593 20.40 -22.14 -10.12
CA ILE A 593 19.83 -23.47 -9.83
C ILE A 593 20.92 -24.52 -9.56
N PRO A 594 21.96 -24.71 -10.41
CA PRO A 594 23.01 -25.69 -10.14
C PRO A 594 23.79 -25.38 -8.86
N LEU A 595 23.94 -24.09 -8.53
CA LEU A 595 24.58 -23.67 -7.30
C LEU A 595 23.75 -24.05 -6.07
N PHE A 596 22.43 -23.87 -6.12
CA PHE A 596 21.53 -24.33 -5.07
C PHE A 596 21.46 -25.86 -4.96
N GLU A 597 21.37 -26.58 -6.08
CA GLU A 597 21.36 -28.05 -6.11
C GLU A 597 22.62 -28.64 -5.47
N SER A 598 23.81 -28.16 -5.88
CA SER A 598 25.09 -28.61 -5.32
C SER A 598 25.23 -28.25 -3.84
N THR A 599 24.78 -27.05 -3.44
CA THR A 599 24.79 -26.63 -2.02
C THR A 599 23.84 -27.48 -1.18
N LEU A 600 22.66 -27.80 -1.70
CA LEU A 600 21.67 -28.66 -1.02
C LEU A 600 22.23 -30.07 -0.82
N ALA A 601 22.76 -30.69 -1.88
CA ALA A 601 23.35 -32.02 -1.81
C ALA A 601 24.49 -32.10 -0.77
N GLN A 602 25.36 -31.09 -0.74
CA GLN A 602 26.43 -31.04 0.26
C GLN A 602 25.89 -30.88 1.69
N ARG A 603 24.87 -30.02 1.90
CA ARG A 603 24.26 -29.83 3.22
C ARG A 603 23.52 -31.07 3.70
N GLU A 604 22.84 -31.79 2.81
CA GLU A 604 22.20 -33.07 3.12
C GLU A 604 23.22 -34.12 3.57
N GLN A 605 24.39 -34.18 2.91
CA GLN A 605 25.46 -35.10 3.26
C GLN A 605 26.11 -34.77 4.62
N GLU A 606 26.40 -33.50 4.88
CA GLU A 606 27.19 -33.07 6.06
C GLU A 606 26.33 -32.85 7.31
N LEU A 607 25.16 -32.22 7.15
CA LEU A 607 24.31 -31.78 8.26
C LEU A 607 23.05 -32.64 8.41
N GLY A 608 22.72 -33.43 7.39
CA GLY A 608 21.47 -34.18 7.30
C GLY A 608 20.32 -33.36 6.72
N ASP A 609 19.28 -34.11 6.33
CA ASP A 609 18.08 -33.63 5.64
C ASP A 609 17.26 -32.64 6.50
N ALA A 610 17.10 -32.95 7.79
CA ALA A 610 16.27 -32.18 8.73
C ALA A 610 16.96 -30.92 9.30
N HIS A 611 18.21 -30.63 8.92
CA HIS A 611 18.93 -29.50 9.47
C HIS A 611 18.39 -28.16 8.94
N ARG A 612 18.28 -27.15 9.81
CA ARG A 612 17.71 -25.83 9.47
C ARG A 612 18.30 -25.21 8.21
N PHE A 613 19.63 -25.25 8.05
CA PHE A 613 20.29 -24.70 6.87
C PHE A 613 20.04 -25.51 5.60
N THR A 614 19.90 -26.83 5.70
CA THR A 614 19.52 -27.71 4.59
C THR A 614 18.12 -27.34 4.10
N LEU A 615 17.16 -27.23 5.04
CA LEU A 615 15.78 -26.81 4.75
C LEU A 615 15.70 -25.40 4.16
N ASN A 616 16.57 -24.47 4.58
CA ASN A 616 16.64 -23.12 3.98
C ASN A 616 17.11 -23.18 2.52
N THR A 617 18.16 -23.93 2.21
CA THR A 617 18.64 -24.07 0.82
C THR A 617 17.62 -24.79 -0.05
N ARG A 618 16.95 -25.82 0.49
CA ARG A 618 15.87 -26.51 -0.22
C ARG A 618 14.73 -25.54 -0.57
N ASN A 619 14.30 -24.74 0.40
CA ASN A 619 13.27 -23.72 0.17
C ASN A 619 13.68 -22.69 -0.90
N ASN A 620 14.94 -22.25 -0.91
CA ASN A 620 15.45 -21.33 -1.93
C ASN A 620 15.53 -21.98 -3.32
N LEU A 621 15.94 -23.25 -3.39
CA LEU A 621 15.91 -24.02 -4.63
C LEU A 621 14.46 -24.16 -5.16
N ALA A 622 13.49 -24.36 -4.27
CA ALA A 622 12.06 -24.40 -4.66
C ALA A 622 11.63 -23.08 -5.33
N LEU A 623 11.99 -21.95 -4.72
CA LEU A 623 11.68 -20.62 -5.26
C LEU A 623 12.40 -20.38 -6.60
N ALA A 624 13.66 -20.81 -6.74
CA ALA A 624 14.39 -20.73 -8.01
C ALA A 624 13.74 -21.58 -9.11
N TYR A 625 13.22 -22.78 -8.79
CA TYR A 625 12.43 -23.57 -9.72
C TYR A 625 11.12 -22.88 -10.10
N MET A 626 10.42 -22.26 -9.14
CA MET A 626 9.22 -21.45 -9.45
C MET A 626 9.55 -20.29 -10.39
N ALA A 627 10.66 -19.58 -10.15
CA ALA A 627 11.12 -18.49 -11.00
C ALA A 627 11.46 -18.97 -12.42
N ALA A 628 11.98 -20.20 -12.56
CA ALA A 628 12.21 -20.86 -13.85
C ALA A 628 10.94 -21.44 -14.49
N GLY A 629 9.78 -21.36 -13.81
CA GLY A 629 8.52 -21.96 -14.27
C GLY A 629 8.45 -23.48 -14.11
N ASP A 630 9.42 -24.12 -13.43
CA ASP A 630 9.46 -25.56 -13.20
C ASP A 630 8.66 -25.94 -11.94
N LEU A 631 7.33 -25.88 -12.08
CA LEU A 631 6.41 -26.14 -10.99
C LEU A 631 6.36 -27.62 -10.59
N GLU A 632 6.68 -28.54 -11.52
CA GLU A 632 6.77 -29.98 -11.26
C GLU A 632 7.84 -30.31 -10.21
N ARG A 633 9.00 -29.63 -10.27
CA ARG A 633 10.03 -29.78 -9.23
C ARG A 633 9.79 -28.90 -8.02
N ALA A 634 9.24 -27.69 -8.20
CA ALA A 634 9.07 -26.75 -7.09
C ALA A 634 8.07 -27.21 -6.02
N ILE A 635 6.87 -27.67 -6.43
CA ILE A 635 5.78 -27.98 -5.50
C ILE A 635 6.16 -29.14 -4.55
N PRO A 636 6.64 -30.30 -5.02
CA PRO A 636 7.04 -31.40 -4.13
C PRO A 636 8.17 -31.01 -3.19
N LEU A 637 9.07 -30.13 -3.63
CA LEU A 637 10.15 -29.60 -2.81
C LEU A 637 9.62 -28.70 -1.69
N CYS A 638 8.64 -27.83 -1.98
CA CYS A 638 7.93 -27.03 -0.99
C CYS A 638 7.15 -27.90 0.02
N GLU A 639 6.40 -28.89 -0.46
CA GLU A 639 5.62 -29.82 0.37
C GLU A 639 6.51 -30.58 1.35
N SER A 640 7.58 -31.21 0.85
CA SER A 640 8.53 -31.95 1.69
C SER A 640 9.25 -31.05 2.70
N THR A 641 9.65 -29.83 2.28
CA THR A 641 10.28 -28.85 3.17
C THR A 641 9.34 -28.42 4.31
N LEU A 642 8.06 -28.17 4.00
CA LEU A 642 7.06 -27.78 4.99
C LEU A 642 6.88 -28.90 6.02
N VAL A 643 6.64 -30.13 5.58
CA VAL A 643 6.45 -31.29 6.46
C VAL A 643 7.66 -31.48 7.39
N GLN A 644 8.88 -31.41 6.86
CA GLN A 644 10.08 -31.56 7.68
C GLN A 644 10.26 -30.40 8.67
N ARG A 645 10.02 -29.14 8.25
CA ARG A 645 10.09 -27.99 9.17
C ARG A 645 9.06 -28.08 10.29
N GLU A 646 7.84 -28.52 9.99
CA GLU A 646 6.79 -28.72 11.00
C GLU A 646 7.17 -29.82 12.00
N GLN A 647 7.78 -30.91 11.53
CA GLN A 647 8.26 -31.99 12.40
C GLN A 647 9.41 -31.55 13.32
N VAL A 648 10.35 -30.74 12.82
CA VAL A 648 11.55 -30.32 13.56
C VAL A 648 11.28 -29.14 14.49
N LEU A 649 10.52 -28.14 14.04
CA LEU A 649 10.35 -26.86 14.73
C LEU A 649 8.94 -26.65 15.28
N GLY A 650 7.97 -27.46 14.85
CA GLY A 650 6.55 -27.30 15.15
C GLY A 650 5.82 -26.39 14.14
N GLU A 651 4.50 -26.61 13.99
CA GLU A 651 3.63 -25.93 13.02
C GLU A 651 3.50 -24.41 13.21
N THR A 652 3.83 -23.92 14.40
CA THR A 652 3.68 -22.51 14.80
C THR A 652 5.00 -21.74 14.70
N HIS A 653 6.09 -22.42 14.34
CA HIS A 653 7.38 -21.77 14.21
C HIS A 653 7.40 -20.85 12.97
N PRO A 654 7.92 -19.61 13.06
CA PRO A 654 7.91 -18.67 11.94
C PRO A 654 8.52 -19.21 10.63
N ASP A 655 9.56 -20.04 10.72
CA ASP A 655 10.19 -20.64 9.52
C ASP A 655 9.30 -21.73 8.88
N ALA A 656 8.48 -22.45 9.68
CA ALA A 656 7.48 -23.38 9.15
C ALA A 656 6.32 -22.62 8.49
N LEU A 657 5.86 -21.53 9.13
CA LEU A 657 4.87 -20.62 8.54
C LEU A 657 5.36 -20.02 7.22
N THR A 658 6.65 -19.68 7.11
CA THR A 658 7.26 -19.19 5.86
C THR A 658 7.21 -20.26 4.77
N SER A 659 7.55 -21.52 5.09
CA SER A 659 7.40 -22.61 4.12
C SER A 659 5.95 -22.85 3.70
N ARG A 660 4.99 -22.65 4.61
CA ARG A 660 3.57 -22.75 4.27
C ARG A 660 3.15 -21.66 3.29
N SER A 661 3.57 -20.42 3.52
CA SER A 661 3.36 -19.32 2.57
C SER A 661 4.03 -19.58 1.22
N ASN A 662 5.23 -20.18 1.20
CA ASN A 662 5.92 -20.51 -0.04
C ASN A 662 5.25 -21.64 -0.82
N LEU A 663 4.72 -22.66 -0.13
CA LEU A 663 3.89 -23.68 -0.77
C LEU A 663 2.61 -23.07 -1.35
N ALA A 664 1.98 -22.13 -0.63
CA ALA A 664 0.83 -21.40 -1.15
C ALA A 664 1.18 -20.60 -2.40
N LEU A 665 2.32 -19.90 -2.43
CA LEU A 665 2.83 -19.21 -3.62
C LEU A 665 3.09 -20.19 -4.77
N ALA A 666 3.58 -21.40 -4.49
CA ALA A 666 3.80 -22.42 -5.51
C ALA A 666 2.48 -22.91 -6.14
N TYR A 667 1.45 -23.12 -5.33
CA TYR A 667 0.11 -23.44 -5.83
C TYR A 667 -0.52 -22.26 -6.58
N GLU A 668 -0.35 -21.02 -6.12
CA GLU A 668 -0.79 -19.83 -6.85
C GLU A 668 -0.10 -19.73 -8.23
N ALA A 669 1.21 -19.97 -8.30
CA ALA A 669 1.95 -20.00 -9.56
C ALA A 669 1.46 -21.11 -10.51
N ALA A 670 0.97 -22.23 -9.97
CA ALA A 670 0.31 -23.30 -10.71
C ALA A 670 -1.17 -23.01 -11.05
N GLY A 671 -1.69 -21.86 -10.66
CA GLY A 671 -3.10 -21.48 -10.85
C GLY A 671 -4.09 -22.19 -9.93
N ASP A 672 -3.61 -22.91 -8.91
CA ASP A 672 -4.42 -23.64 -7.93
C ASP A 672 -4.72 -22.75 -6.71
N LEU A 673 -5.58 -21.76 -6.92
CA LEU A 673 -5.98 -20.82 -5.88
C LEU A 673 -6.82 -21.49 -4.77
N GLU A 674 -7.50 -22.60 -5.08
CA GLU A 674 -8.29 -23.37 -4.12
C GLU A 674 -7.42 -23.97 -3.02
N ARG A 675 -6.21 -24.45 -3.35
CA ARG A 675 -5.22 -24.88 -2.35
C ARG A 675 -4.38 -23.74 -1.78
N ALA A 676 -4.10 -22.69 -2.57
CA ALA A 676 -3.26 -21.58 -2.11
C ALA A 676 -3.91 -20.74 -1.00
N ILE A 677 -5.17 -20.32 -1.18
CA ILE A 677 -5.85 -19.38 -0.25
C ILE A 677 -5.95 -19.96 1.17
N PRO A 678 -6.42 -21.21 1.40
CA PRO A 678 -6.48 -21.77 2.75
C PRO A 678 -5.12 -21.85 3.45
N LEU A 679 -4.04 -22.09 2.69
CA LEU A 679 -2.69 -22.09 3.23
C LEU A 679 -2.23 -20.68 3.64
N PHE A 680 -2.55 -19.66 2.84
CA PHE A 680 -2.28 -18.26 3.19
C PHE A 680 -3.09 -17.80 4.40
N GLU A 681 -4.39 -18.12 4.46
CA GLU A 681 -5.26 -17.81 5.60
C GLU A 681 -4.73 -18.47 6.89
N ALA A 682 -4.37 -19.76 6.81
CA ALA A 682 -3.82 -20.49 7.95
C ALA A 682 -2.45 -19.93 8.39
N ALA A 683 -1.57 -19.57 7.45
CA ALA A 683 -0.29 -18.94 7.76
C ALA A 683 -0.48 -17.58 8.44
N LEU A 684 -1.36 -16.72 7.89
CA LEU A 684 -1.64 -15.40 8.44
C LEU A 684 -2.22 -15.49 9.86
N ALA A 685 -3.21 -16.35 10.08
CA ALA A 685 -3.82 -16.52 11.41
C ALA A 685 -2.79 -16.97 12.46
N GLN A 686 -1.84 -17.84 12.10
CA GLN A 686 -0.77 -18.25 13.00
C GLN A 686 0.28 -17.16 13.19
N TYR A 687 0.62 -16.40 12.15
CA TYR A 687 1.51 -15.24 12.29
C TYR A 687 0.93 -14.18 13.23
N GLU A 688 -0.34 -13.83 13.07
CA GLU A 688 -1.05 -12.89 13.96
C GLU A 688 -1.05 -13.40 15.41
N ARG A 689 -1.24 -14.71 15.62
CA ARG A 689 -1.24 -15.30 16.97
C ARG A 689 0.16 -15.34 17.61
N VAL A 690 1.21 -15.61 16.83
CA VAL A 690 2.57 -15.86 17.34
C VAL A 690 3.41 -14.58 17.41
N LEU A 691 3.31 -13.72 16.41
CA LEU A 691 4.13 -12.52 16.26
C LEU A 691 3.33 -11.22 16.42
N GLY A 692 2.00 -11.29 16.47
CA GLY A 692 1.14 -10.11 16.48
C GLY A 692 0.82 -9.61 15.07
N ASP A 693 -0.08 -8.64 14.97
CA ASP A 693 -0.63 -8.12 13.71
C ASP A 693 0.24 -7.05 13.03
N THR A 694 1.25 -6.54 13.75
CA THR A 694 2.17 -5.47 13.29
C THR A 694 3.56 -5.98 12.91
N HIS A 695 3.86 -7.26 13.15
CA HIS A 695 5.18 -7.80 12.83
C HIS A 695 5.39 -7.88 11.30
N PRO A 696 6.58 -7.53 10.76
CA PRO A 696 6.84 -7.52 9.31
C PRO A 696 6.42 -8.80 8.58
N ARG A 697 6.79 -9.98 9.11
CA ARG A 697 6.37 -11.27 8.53
C ARG A 697 4.85 -11.46 8.47
N THR A 698 4.10 -10.96 9.46
CA THR A 698 2.64 -11.00 9.45
C THR A 698 2.08 -10.11 8.34
N LEU A 699 2.64 -8.91 8.18
CA LEU A 699 2.24 -7.95 7.15
C LEU A 699 2.58 -8.45 5.73
N THR A 700 3.72 -9.13 5.54
CA THR A 700 4.05 -9.83 4.29
C THR A 700 3.04 -10.95 4.00
N SER A 701 2.74 -11.81 4.99
CA SER A 701 1.76 -12.88 4.82
C SER A 701 0.36 -12.33 4.47
N ARG A 702 0.00 -11.18 5.05
CA ARG A 702 -1.26 -10.49 4.75
C ARG A 702 -1.30 -9.92 3.35
N SER A 703 -0.18 -9.35 2.89
CA SER A 703 -0.04 -8.86 1.51
C SER A 703 -0.13 -10.01 0.49
N ASN A 704 0.46 -11.16 0.78
CA ASN A 704 0.35 -12.34 -0.09
C ASN A 704 -1.09 -12.86 -0.17
N LEU A 705 -1.80 -12.92 0.96
CA LEU A 705 -3.23 -13.28 0.98
C LEU A 705 -4.08 -12.29 0.17
N ALA A 706 -3.81 -10.98 0.28
CA ALA A 706 -4.48 -9.98 -0.53
C ALA A 706 -4.21 -10.18 -2.04
N GLY A 707 -2.98 -10.55 -2.40
CA GLY A 707 -2.61 -10.97 -3.76
C GLY A 707 -3.45 -12.16 -4.25
N ALA A 708 -3.55 -13.21 -3.44
CA ALA A 708 -4.35 -14.40 -3.78
C ALA A 708 -5.85 -14.08 -3.94
N TYR A 709 -6.41 -13.19 -3.10
CA TYR A 709 -7.79 -12.73 -3.28
C TYR A 709 -7.99 -11.92 -4.56
N ARG A 710 -7.01 -11.10 -4.97
CA ARG A 710 -7.04 -10.48 -6.31
C ARG A 710 -7.04 -11.53 -7.41
N GLY A 711 -6.20 -12.56 -7.28
CA GLY A 711 -6.10 -13.67 -8.23
C GLY A 711 -7.41 -14.41 -8.46
N VAL A 712 -8.24 -14.59 -7.42
CA VAL A 712 -9.57 -15.25 -7.52
C VAL A 712 -10.70 -14.26 -7.85
N GLY A 713 -10.39 -12.97 -8.00
CA GLY A 713 -11.38 -11.92 -8.28
C GLY A 713 -12.19 -11.44 -7.08
N ASP A 714 -11.83 -11.82 -5.84
CA ASP A 714 -12.43 -11.27 -4.61
C ASP A 714 -11.78 -9.92 -4.26
N LEU A 715 -12.09 -8.93 -5.09
CA LEU A 715 -11.47 -7.60 -5.04
C LEU A 715 -11.86 -6.82 -3.78
N GLU A 716 -13.04 -7.07 -3.22
CA GLU A 716 -13.49 -6.44 -1.97
C GLU A 716 -12.59 -6.85 -0.80
N ARG A 717 -12.37 -8.16 -0.61
CA ARG A 717 -11.46 -8.65 0.44
C ARG A 717 -10.02 -8.22 0.18
N ALA A 718 -9.57 -8.25 -1.08
CA ALA A 718 -8.22 -7.82 -1.44
C ALA A 718 -7.96 -6.34 -1.09
N ILE A 719 -8.88 -5.44 -1.43
CA ILE A 719 -8.78 -4.01 -1.12
C ILE A 719 -8.82 -3.81 0.40
N ALA A 720 -9.80 -4.39 1.10
CA ALA A 720 -9.92 -4.25 2.55
C ALA A 720 -8.66 -4.75 3.28
N LEU A 721 -8.09 -5.88 2.85
CA LEU A 721 -6.84 -6.39 3.40
C LEU A 721 -5.65 -5.50 3.09
N SER A 722 -5.56 -4.96 1.87
CA SER A 722 -4.47 -4.08 1.45
C SER A 722 -4.50 -2.74 2.19
N GLU A 723 -5.66 -2.10 2.33
CA GLU A 723 -5.85 -0.87 3.12
C GLU A 723 -5.47 -1.07 4.59
N ALA A 724 -5.93 -2.18 5.17
CA ALA A 724 -5.64 -2.52 6.56
C ALA A 724 -4.15 -2.87 6.77
N THR A 725 -3.47 -3.41 5.75
CA THR A 725 -2.02 -3.69 5.80
C THR A 725 -1.22 -2.41 5.67
N LEU A 726 -1.59 -1.54 4.72
CA LEU A 726 -0.93 -0.26 4.50
C LEU A 726 -1.00 0.63 5.74
N THR A 727 -2.19 0.76 6.34
CA THR A 727 -2.39 1.56 7.57
C THR A 727 -1.47 1.08 8.71
N ARG A 728 -1.29 -0.24 8.85
CA ARG A 728 -0.40 -0.83 9.86
C ARG A 728 1.07 -0.59 9.53
N GLN A 729 1.48 -0.78 8.28
CA GLN A 729 2.86 -0.55 7.86
C GLN A 729 3.26 0.93 7.98
N GLU A 730 2.39 1.86 7.55
CA GLU A 730 2.61 3.30 7.73
C GLU A 730 2.84 3.65 9.20
N ARG A 731 2.10 3.00 10.11
CA ARG A 731 2.26 3.19 11.55
C ARG A 731 3.57 2.60 12.10
N VAL A 732 3.99 1.43 11.62
CA VAL A 732 5.13 0.68 12.19
C VAL A 732 6.47 1.12 11.59
N LEU A 733 6.50 1.31 10.28
CA LEU A 733 7.72 1.54 9.51
C LEU A 733 7.83 2.98 8.98
N GLY A 734 6.73 3.74 9.01
CA GLY A 734 6.64 5.06 8.38
C GLY A 734 6.16 5.00 6.93
N ASP A 735 5.83 6.16 6.39
CA ASP A 735 5.29 6.35 5.04
C ASP A 735 6.32 6.17 3.91
N THR A 736 7.60 6.41 4.20
CA THR A 736 8.69 6.33 3.21
C THR A 736 9.41 4.97 3.18
N HIS A 737 9.06 4.04 4.08
CA HIS A 737 9.75 2.76 4.16
C HIS A 737 9.49 1.91 2.90
N PRO A 738 10.49 1.18 2.37
CA PRO A 738 10.33 0.39 1.14
C PRO A 738 9.15 -0.61 1.17
N ASP A 739 8.92 -1.25 2.32
CA ASP A 739 7.80 -2.19 2.49
C ASP A 739 6.44 -1.49 2.52
N THR A 740 6.35 -0.31 3.15
CA THR A 740 5.13 0.52 3.12
C THR A 740 4.78 0.93 1.69
N LEU A 741 5.78 1.36 0.93
CA LEU A 741 5.61 1.69 -0.48
C LEU A 741 5.23 0.45 -1.32
N ALA A 742 5.66 -0.75 -0.93
CA ALA A 742 5.27 -2.00 -1.58
C ALA A 742 3.79 -2.33 -1.33
N SER A 743 3.29 -2.24 -0.09
CA SER A 743 1.86 -2.46 0.16
C SER A 743 0.98 -1.34 -0.41
N ARG A 744 1.46 -0.09 -0.45
CA ARG A 744 0.76 0.99 -1.15
C ARG A 744 0.64 0.70 -2.65
N ASN A 745 1.68 0.13 -3.26
CA ASN A 745 1.63 -0.36 -4.65
C ASN A 745 0.64 -1.53 -4.80
N ASN A 746 0.60 -2.48 -3.86
CA ASN A 746 -0.37 -3.58 -3.91
C ASN A 746 -1.83 -3.09 -3.79
N LEU A 747 -2.08 -2.06 -2.98
CA LEU A 747 -3.39 -1.40 -2.92
C LEU A 747 -3.75 -0.72 -4.25
N ALA A 748 -2.80 0.00 -4.86
CA ALA A 748 -3.01 0.61 -6.17
C ALA A 748 -3.31 -0.45 -7.25
N LEU A 749 -2.61 -1.59 -7.22
CA LEU A 749 -2.90 -2.74 -8.08
C LEU A 749 -4.27 -3.36 -7.82
N ALA A 750 -4.77 -3.35 -6.57
CA ALA A 750 -6.11 -3.83 -6.23
C ALA A 750 -7.20 -2.89 -6.76
N TYR A 751 -6.99 -1.57 -6.66
CA TYR A 751 -7.91 -0.59 -7.27
C TYR A 751 -7.91 -0.67 -8.79
N GLU A 752 -6.74 -0.88 -9.42
CA GLU A 752 -6.66 -1.09 -10.87
C GLU A 752 -7.47 -2.30 -11.31
N ASP A 753 -7.34 -3.45 -10.64
CA ASP A 753 -8.11 -4.65 -10.95
C ASP A 753 -9.62 -4.46 -10.73
N ALA A 754 -10.00 -3.60 -9.77
CA ALA A 754 -11.40 -3.20 -9.54
C ALA A 754 -11.93 -2.18 -10.55
N GLY A 755 -11.10 -1.79 -11.53
CA GLY A 755 -11.43 -0.78 -12.53
C GLY A 755 -11.43 0.65 -12.00
N ASP A 756 -11.01 0.89 -10.76
CA ASP A 756 -10.92 2.22 -10.14
C ASP A 756 -9.57 2.88 -10.44
N LEU A 757 -9.37 3.18 -11.72
CA LEU A 757 -8.17 3.86 -12.20
C LEU A 757 -8.02 5.27 -11.60
N GLY A 758 -9.13 5.90 -11.19
CA GLY A 758 -9.16 7.21 -10.55
C GLY A 758 -8.47 7.22 -9.18
N ARG A 759 -8.54 6.13 -8.42
CA ARG A 759 -7.76 5.95 -7.18
C ARG A 759 -6.39 5.32 -7.42
N ALA A 760 -6.26 4.42 -8.40
CA ALA A 760 -5.00 3.73 -8.66
C ALA A 760 -3.89 4.67 -9.18
N ILE A 761 -4.18 5.52 -10.16
CA ILE A 761 -3.17 6.38 -10.80
C ILE A 761 -2.53 7.37 -9.82
N PRO A 762 -3.29 8.15 -9.00
CA PRO A 762 -2.68 9.05 -8.02
C PRO A 762 -1.79 8.33 -7.00
N LEU A 763 -2.16 7.11 -6.60
CA LEU A 763 -1.32 6.29 -5.74
C LEU A 763 -0.02 5.89 -6.43
N PHE A 764 -0.07 5.43 -7.68
CA PHE A 764 1.13 5.12 -8.45
C PHE A 764 2.04 6.33 -8.64
N GLU A 765 1.48 7.52 -8.92
CA GLU A 765 2.22 8.78 -9.03
C GLU A 765 2.93 9.13 -7.71
N ALA A 766 2.21 9.07 -6.58
CA ALA A 766 2.77 9.34 -5.26
C ALA A 766 3.87 8.34 -4.87
N ILE A 767 3.68 7.05 -5.16
CA ILE A 767 4.68 6.01 -4.91
C ILE A 767 5.93 6.25 -5.76
N LEU A 768 5.77 6.60 -7.04
CA LEU A 768 6.90 6.85 -7.92
C LEU A 768 7.71 8.04 -7.42
N ALA A 769 7.06 9.17 -7.12
CA ALA A 769 7.74 10.36 -6.61
C ALA A 769 8.53 10.07 -5.32
N GLU A 770 7.95 9.28 -4.41
CA GLU A 770 8.62 8.93 -3.16
C GLU A 770 9.77 7.94 -3.36
N ARG A 771 9.63 6.95 -4.26
CA ARG A 771 10.72 6.03 -4.60
C ARG A 771 11.86 6.73 -5.33
N GLU A 772 11.57 7.67 -6.22
CA GLU A 772 12.59 8.51 -6.86
C GLU A 772 13.34 9.34 -5.83
N ARG A 773 12.63 9.91 -4.84
CA ARG A 773 13.23 10.68 -3.75
C ARG A 773 14.13 9.84 -2.82
N VAL A 774 13.72 8.61 -2.50
CA VAL A 774 14.40 7.76 -1.48
C VAL A 774 15.46 6.85 -2.10
N LEU A 775 15.17 6.22 -3.23
CA LEU A 775 16.02 5.20 -3.85
C LEU A 775 16.70 5.68 -5.13
N GLY A 776 16.25 6.81 -5.69
CA GLY A 776 16.72 7.32 -6.98
C GLY A 776 16.01 6.71 -8.19
N ASP A 777 16.24 7.31 -9.36
CA ASP A 777 15.49 7.04 -10.60
C ASP A 777 15.84 5.70 -11.26
N THR A 778 17.02 5.15 -10.96
CA THR A 778 17.59 3.95 -11.58
C THR A 778 17.36 2.69 -10.75
N HIS A 779 16.87 2.83 -9.51
CA HIS A 779 16.68 1.70 -8.61
C HIS A 779 15.62 0.72 -9.16
N PRO A 780 15.83 -0.61 -9.08
CA PRO A 780 14.89 -1.60 -9.63
C PRO A 780 13.44 -1.44 -9.14
N ARG A 781 13.24 -1.15 -7.84
CA ARG A 781 11.90 -0.87 -7.28
C ARG A 781 11.27 0.41 -7.84
N THR A 782 12.05 1.46 -8.12
CA THR A 782 11.58 2.70 -8.76
C THR A 782 11.11 2.41 -10.18
N LEU A 783 11.92 1.67 -10.95
CA LEU A 783 11.57 1.25 -12.31
C LEU A 783 10.30 0.38 -12.35
N THR A 784 10.09 -0.48 -11.34
CA THR A 784 8.86 -1.26 -11.21
C THR A 784 7.63 -0.37 -10.97
N SER A 785 7.72 0.63 -10.08
CA SER A 785 6.62 1.60 -9.88
C SER A 785 6.35 2.43 -11.13
N ARG A 786 7.38 2.87 -11.84
CA ARG A 786 7.24 3.58 -13.11
C ARG A 786 6.54 2.72 -14.15
N SER A 787 6.86 1.42 -14.19
CA SER A 787 6.19 0.45 -15.07
C SER A 787 4.71 0.27 -14.72
N SER A 788 4.37 0.20 -13.42
CA SER A 788 2.98 0.14 -12.96
C SER A 788 2.18 1.39 -13.39
N LEU A 789 2.76 2.58 -13.20
CA LEU A 789 2.14 3.84 -13.63
C LEU A 789 1.93 3.89 -15.15
N ALA A 790 2.96 3.52 -15.93
CA ALA A 790 2.87 3.48 -17.39
C ALA A 790 1.78 2.49 -17.86
N ARG A 791 1.63 1.35 -17.19
CA ARG A 791 0.57 0.38 -17.47
C ARG A 791 -0.81 0.95 -17.13
N ALA A 792 -0.97 1.66 -16.01
CA ALA A 792 -2.21 2.32 -15.65
C ALA A 792 -2.60 3.43 -16.64
N TYR A 793 -1.64 4.22 -17.14
CA TYR A 793 -1.88 5.17 -18.22
C TYR A 793 -2.28 4.48 -19.53
N ARG A 794 -1.64 3.35 -19.87
CA ARG A 794 -2.09 2.55 -21.02
C ARG A 794 -3.51 2.04 -20.83
N ALA A 795 -3.88 1.61 -19.62
CA ALA A 795 -5.21 1.08 -19.30
C ALA A 795 -6.32 2.15 -19.47
N VAL A 796 -6.05 3.41 -19.10
CA VAL A 796 -6.99 4.53 -19.31
C VAL A 796 -6.95 5.08 -20.75
N GLY A 797 -6.06 4.56 -21.60
CA GLY A 797 -5.90 4.99 -22.99
C GLY A 797 -5.01 6.21 -23.19
N ASP A 798 -4.32 6.68 -22.15
CA ASP A 798 -3.35 7.78 -22.24
C ASP A 798 -2.00 7.28 -22.74
N LEU A 799 -1.97 6.93 -24.03
CA LEU A 799 -0.79 6.40 -24.69
C LEU A 799 0.32 7.45 -24.82
N GLY A 800 -0.05 8.74 -24.84
CA GLY A 800 0.87 9.87 -24.89
C GLY A 800 1.77 9.97 -23.65
N ARG A 801 1.26 9.62 -22.46
CA ARG A 801 2.07 9.48 -21.24
C ARG A 801 2.66 8.08 -21.06
N ALA A 802 1.96 7.03 -21.48
CA ALA A 802 2.41 5.66 -21.27
C ALA A 802 3.67 5.30 -22.08
N ILE A 803 3.70 5.63 -23.38
CA ILE A 803 4.80 5.24 -24.27
C ILE A 803 6.14 5.86 -23.85
N PRO A 804 6.25 7.18 -23.60
CA PRO A 804 7.52 7.77 -23.18
C PRO A 804 8.05 7.19 -21.86
N LEU A 805 7.16 6.84 -20.92
CA LEU A 805 7.57 6.17 -19.69
C LEU A 805 8.12 4.77 -19.98
N PHE A 806 7.46 3.98 -20.82
CA PHE A 806 7.96 2.66 -21.21
C PHE A 806 9.31 2.73 -21.96
N GLU A 807 9.49 3.72 -22.84
CA GLU A 807 10.77 3.96 -23.53
C GLU A 807 11.88 4.31 -22.54
N ALA A 808 11.63 5.22 -21.61
CA ALA A 808 12.59 5.60 -20.57
C ALA A 808 12.97 4.42 -19.66
N ILE A 809 11.98 3.59 -19.26
CA ILE A 809 12.23 2.38 -18.46
C ILE A 809 13.07 1.38 -19.25
N LEU A 810 12.76 1.15 -20.53
CA LEU A 810 13.51 0.21 -21.36
C LEU A 810 14.96 0.66 -21.51
N ALA A 811 15.19 1.92 -21.89
CA ALA A 811 16.53 2.48 -22.05
C ALA A 811 17.36 2.35 -20.75
N GLU A 812 16.76 2.62 -19.59
CA GLU A 812 17.44 2.50 -18.32
C GLU A 812 17.74 1.03 -17.93
N ARG A 813 16.80 0.11 -18.18
CA ARG A 813 17.02 -1.33 -17.93
C ARG A 813 18.05 -1.93 -18.88
N GLU A 814 18.07 -1.54 -20.15
CA GLU A 814 19.11 -1.93 -21.12
C GLU A 814 20.48 -1.43 -20.66
N ARG A 815 20.56 -0.18 -20.17
CA ARG A 815 21.80 0.40 -19.65
C ARG A 815 22.34 -0.30 -18.41
N VAL A 816 21.46 -0.68 -17.47
CA VAL A 816 21.85 -1.24 -16.16
C VAL A 816 21.98 -2.77 -16.17
N LEU A 817 21.03 -3.46 -16.79
CA LEU A 817 20.92 -4.93 -16.74
C LEU A 817 21.31 -5.60 -18.06
N GLY A 818 21.43 -4.84 -19.15
CA GLY A 818 21.66 -5.37 -20.49
C GLY A 818 20.38 -5.84 -21.19
N ASP A 819 20.53 -6.16 -22.48
CA ASP A 819 19.41 -6.40 -23.41
C ASP A 819 18.70 -7.74 -23.23
N THR A 820 19.38 -8.73 -22.65
CA THR A 820 18.90 -10.11 -22.48
C THR A 820 18.31 -10.39 -21.11
N HIS A 821 18.43 -9.46 -20.16
CA HIS A 821 17.94 -9.66 -18.79
C HIS A 821 16.40 -9.81 -18.77
N PRO A 822 15.83 -10.74 -17.99
CA PRO A 822 14.37 -11.00 -17.97
C PRO A 822 13.52 -9.75 -17.74
N ARG A 823 13.91 -8.89 -16.78
CA ARG A 823 13.23 -7.60 -16.52
C ARG A 823 13.31 -6.61 -17.68
N THR A 824 14.41 -6.60 -18.45
CA THR A 824 14.55 -5.77 -19.66
C THR A 824 13.60 -6.27 -20.74
N LEU A 825 13.55 -7.59 -20.96
CA LEU A 825 12.62 -8.22 -21.91
C LEU A 825 11.15 -7.97 -21.53
N THR A 826 10.81 -7.96 -20.23
CA THR A 826 9.48 -7.61 -19.75
C THR A 826 9.12 -6.14 -20.02
N SER A 827 10.07 -5.22 -19.87
CA SER A 827 9.86 -3.81 -20.25
C SER A 827 9.69 -3.64 -21.76
N ARG A 828 10.50 -4.34 -22.56
CA ARG A 828 10.40 -4.35 -24.02
C ARG A 828 9.04 -4.87 -24.47
N SER A 829 8.55 -5.95 -23.85
CA SER A 829 7.20 -6.49 -24.08
C SER A 829 6.09 -5.50 -23.69
N SER A 830 6.28 -4.77 -22.60
CA SER A 830 5.32 -3.74 -22.16
C SER A 830 5.26 -2.57 -23.15
N LEU A 831 6.41 -2.13 -23.68
CA LEU A 831 6.51 -1.12 -24.73
C LEU A 831 5.89 -1.60 -26.05
N ALA A 832 6.20 -2.83 -26.48
CA ALA A 832 5.59 -3.44 -27.67
C ALA A 832 4.06 -3.51 -27.54
N GLY A 833 3.55 -3.88 -26.35
CA GLY A 833 2.11 -3.84 -26.05
C GLY A 833 1.53 -2.43 -26.04
N ALA A 834 2.29 -1.40 -25.68
CA ALA A 834 1.85 -0.01 -25.78
C ALA A 834 1.79 0.48 -27.24
N TYR A 835 2.75 0.09 -28.08
CA TYR A 835 2.69 0.36 -29.52
C TYR A 835 1.52 -0.36 -30.19
N ARG A 836 1.27 -1.62 -29.81
CA ARG A 836 0.10 -2.37 -30.27
C ARG A 836 -1.20 -1.65 -29.88
N ALA A 837 -1.32 -1.21 -28.62
CA ALA A 837 -2.48 -0.44 -28.15
C ALA A 837 -2.63 0.92 -28.86
N ALA A 838 -1.55 1.49 -29.40
CA ALA A 838 -1.56 2.69 -30.23
C ALA A 838 -1.84 2.41 -31.72
N GLY A 839 -2.12 1.16 -32.09
CA GLY A 839 -2.29 0.75 -33.48
C GLY A 839 -1.00 0.79 -34.32
N ASP A 840 0.16 1.00 -33.70
CA ASP A 840 1.46 1.03 -34.38
C ASP A 840 2.05 -0.38 -34.46
N LEU A 841 1.38 -1.22 -35.27
CA LEU A 841 1.78 -2.61 -35.48
C LEU A 841 3.16 -2.72 -36.16
N GLY A 842 3.54 -1.70 -36.95
CA GLY A 842 4.84 -1.61 -37.61
C GLY A 842 6.02 -1.54 -36.64
N ARG A 843 5.86 -0.90 -35.46
CA ARG A 843 6.85 -0.96 -34.37
C ARG A 843 6.62 -2.12 -33.41
N ALA A 844 5.37 -2.51 -33.16
CA ALA A 844 5.05 -3.56 -32.19
C ALA A 844 5.54 -4.95 -32.62
N ILE A 845 5.27 -5.35 -33.88
CA ILE A 845 5.58 -6.71 -34.36
C ILE A 845 7.09 -7.01 -34.33
N PRO A 846 7.99 -6.16 -34.88
CA PRO A 846 9.42 -6.45 -34.85
C PRO A 846 9.98 -6.55 -33.42
N LEU A 847 9.43 -5.76 -32.49
CA LEU A 847 9.80 -5.87 -31.07
C LEU A 847 9.34 -7.20 -30.49
N PHE A 848 8.09 -7.63 -30.74
CA PHE A 848 7.60 -8.93 -30.28
C PHE A 848 8.40 -10.10 -30.88
N GLU A 849 8.73 -10.06 -32.17
CA GLU A 849 9.60 -11.06 -32.82
C GLU A 849 10.97 -11.15 -32.12
N ALA A 850 11.61 -10.01 -31.88
CA ALA A 850 12.91 -9.95 -31.20
C ALA A 850 12.82 -10.49 -29.76
N ILE A 851 11.75 -10.14 -29.03
CA ILE A 851 11.53 -10.64 -27.65
C ILE A 851 11.35 -12.15 -27.65
N VAL A 852 10.56 -12.70 -28.57
CA VAL A 852 10.34 -14.15 -28.67
C VAL A 852 11.66 -14.86 -28.94
N ALA A 853 12.44 -14.41 -29.93
CA ALA A 853 13.74 -15.00 -30.23
C ALA A 853 14.72 -14.94 -29.05
N GLN A 854 14.79 -13.80 -28.35
CA GLN A 854 15.66 -13.63 -27.19
C GLN A 854 15.22 -14.48 -25.99
N ARG A 855 13.92 -14.56 -25.72
CA ARG A 855 13.39 -15.40 -24.62
C ARG A 855 13.55 -16.89 -24.91
N GLU A 856 13.36 -17.32 -26.16
CA GLU A 856 13.65 -18.69 -26.57
C GLU A 856 15.13 -19.05 -26.38
N GLN A 857 16.04 -18.13 -26.70
CA GLN A 857 17.48 -18.35 -26.52
C GLN A 857 17.88 -18.43 -25.04
N VAL A 858 17.30 -17.58 -24.18
CA VAL A 858 17.74 -17.43 -22.77
C VAL A 858 16.97 -18.35 -21.81
N LEU A 859 15.66 -18.51 -22.01
CA LEU A 859 14.78 -19.24 -21.09
C LEU A 859 14.28 -20.57 -21.67
N GLY A 860 14.48 -20.80 -22.97
CA GLY A 860 13.91 -21.92 -23.70
C GLY A 860 12.51 -21.64 -24.25
N ASP A 861 12.03 -22.56 -25.07
CA ASP A 861 10.76 -22.47 -25.79
C ASP A 861 9.51 -22.77 -24.95
N THR A 862 9.68 -23.56 -23.88
CA THR A 862 8.61 -23.99 -22.97
C THR A 862 8.41 -23.04 -21.78
N HIS A 863 9.30 -22.07 -21.57
CA HIS A 863 9.21 -21.16 -20.42
C HIS A 863 7.92 -20.32 -20.47
N PRO A 864 7.21 -20.13 -19.34
CA PRO A 864 5.93 -19.44 -19.33
C PRO A 864 5.97 -18.02 -19.94
N ASP A 865 7.05 -17.29 -19.75
CA ASP A 865 7.25 -15.95 -20.32
C ASP A 865 7.52 -15.98 -21.83
N THR A 866 8.20 -17.01 -22.34
CA THR A 866 8.39 -17.20 -23.79
C THR A 866 7.04 -17.45 -24.46
N LEU A 867 6.24 -18.34 -23.89
CA LEU A 867 4.88 -18.65 -24.37
C LEU A 867 3.95 -17.43 -24.29
N ALA A 868 4.10 -16.57 -23.27
CA ALA A 868 3.37 -15.31 -23.17
C ALA A 868 3.75 -14.31 -24.27
N SER A 869 5.05 -14.21 -24.60
CA SER A 869 5.51 -13.39 -25.72
C SER A 869 5.03 -13.92 -27.07
N ARG A 870 5.05 -15.24 -27.30
CA ARG A 870 4.50 -15.85 -28.52
C ARG A 870 3.00 -15.58 -28.67
N SER A 871 2.24 -15.69 -27.58
CA SER A 871 0.82 -15.32 -27.59
C SER A 871 0.61 -13.84 -27.94
N SER A 872 1.48 -12.95 -27.44
CA SER A 872 1.39 -11.51 -27.70
C SER A 872 1.76 -11.15 -29.14
N LEU A 873 2.75 -11.85 -29.71
CA LEU A 873 3.12 -11.76 -31.12
C LEU A 873 1.98 -12.27 -32.03
N ALA A 874 1.38 -13.40 -31.69
CA ALA A 874 0.25 -13.96 -32.42
C ALA A 874 -0.96 -13.01 -32.43
N LEU A 875 -1.26 -12.36 -31.28
CA LEU A 875 -2.28 -11.31 -31.21
C LEU A 875 -1.93 -10.12 -32.11
N ALA A 876 -0.66 -9.70 -32.16
CA ALA A 876 -0.24 -8.60 -33.03
C ALA A 876 -0.35 -8.97 -34.53
N TYR A 877 -0.10 -10.23 -34.90
CA TYR A 877 -0.35 -10.72 -36.26
C TYR A 877 -1.84 -10.76 -36.59
N GLU A 878 -2.68 -11.24 -35.66
CA GLU A 878 -4.13 -11.23 -35.83
C GLU A 878 -4.66 -9.81 -36.04
N GLU A 879 -4.23 -8.85 -35.20
CA GLU A 879 -4.59 -7.44 -35.32
C GLU A 879 -4.06 -6.79 -36.63
N ALA A 880 -2.98 -7.31 -37.20
CA ALA A 880 -2.47 -6.91 -38.51
C ALA A 880 -3.19 -7.61 -39.69
N GLY A 881 -4.17 -8.48 -39.41
CA GLY A 881 -4.85 -9.29 -40.41
C GLY A 881 -4.03 -10.45 -40.99
N ASP A 882 -2.85 -10.74 -40.42
CA ASP A 882 -1.97 -11.83 -40.85
C ASP A 882 -2.32 -13.14 -40.14
N LEU A 883 -3.49 -13.67 -40.51
CA LEU A 883 -4.04 -14.88 -39.91
C LEU A 883 -3.21 -16.13 -40.25
N GLU A 884 -2.48 -16.12 -41.37
CA GLU A 884 -1.58 -17.20 -41.79
C GLU A 884 -0.42 -17.41 -40.79
N ARG A 885 0.11 -16.34 -40.20
CA ARG A 885 1.13 -16.43 -39.14
C ARG A 885 0.51 -16.52 -37.74
N ALA A 886 -0.62 -15.86 -37.49
CA ALA A 886 -1.24 -15.84 -36.16
C ALA A 886 -1.72 -17.22 -35.71
N ILE A 887 -2.49 -17.94 -36.54
CA ILE A 887 -3.15 -19.19 -36.16
C ILE A 887 -2.13 -20.29 -35.81
N PRO A 888 -1.12 -20.61 -36.65
CA PRO A 888 -0.13 -21.64 -36.32
C PRO A 888 0.67 -21.30 -35.06
N LEU A 889 0.93 -20.01 -34.80
CA LEU A 889 1.62 -19.58 -33.59
C LEU A 889 0.74 -19.77 -32.34
N PHE A 890 -0.57 -19.49 -32.43
CA PHE A 890 -1.52 -19.81 -31.37
C PHE A 890 -1.65 -21.31 -31.12
N GLU A 891 -1.77 -22.12 -32.18
CA GLU A 891 -1.87 -23.59 -32.09
C GLU A 891 -0.65 -24.20 -31.41
N SER A 892 0.56 -23.83 -31.86
CA SER A 892 1.81 -24.31 -31.27
C SER A 892 2.00 -23.85 -29.82
N THR A 893 1.66 -22.59 -29.51
CA THR A 893 1.73 -22.06 -28.13
C THR A 893 0.74 -22.75 -27.22
N LEU A 894 -0.48 -23.05 -27.70
CA LEU A 894 -1.49 -23.78 -26.94
C LEU A 894 -1.00 -25.21 -26.64
N ALA A 895 -0.55 -25.94 -27.66
CA ALA A 895 -0.07 -27.31 -27.49
C ALA A 895 1.07 -27.41 -26.46
N GLN A 896 2.00 -26.44 -26.46
CA GLN A 896 3.08 -26.39 -25.49
C GLN A 896 2.58 -26.05 -24.07
N ARG A 897 1.61 -25.13 -23.93
CA ARG A 897 1.00 -24.84 -22.62
C ARG A 897 0.22 -26.03 -22.06
N GLU A 898 -0.50 -26.75 -22.91
CA GLU A 898 -1.19 -28.00 -22.54
C GLU A 898 -0.19 -29.05 -22.04
N GLN A 899 0.94 -29.19 -22.71
CA GLN A 899 2.00 -30.12 -22.31
C GLN A 899 2.66 -29.74 -20.96
N VAL A 900 2.94 -28.45 -20.74
CA VAL A 900 3.74 -27.99 -19.59
C VAL A 900 2.88 -27.70 -18.35
N LEU A 901 1.72 -27.08 -18.53
CA LEU A 901 0.86 -26.60 -17.44
C LEU A 901 -0.41 -27.43 -17.29
N GLY A 902 -0.73 -28.27 -18.27
CA GLY A 902 -1.99 -29.00 -18.34
C GLY A 902 -3.15 -28.19 -18.91
N ASP A 903 -4.26 -28.90 -19.14
CA ASP A 903 -5.43 -28.37 -19.84
C ASP A 903 -6.25 -27.38 -19.03
N THR A 904 -6.24 -27.46 -17.71
CA THR A 904 -7.09 -26.64 -16.84
C THR A 904 -6.40 -25.37 -16.36
N HIS A 905 -5.10 -25.21 -16.63
CA HIS A 905 -4.34 -24.07 -16.14
C HIS A 905 -4.87 -22.74 -16.74
N PRO A 906 -5.01 -21.65 -15.95
CA PRO A 906 -5.57 -20.38 -16.43
C PRO A 906 -4.91 -19.84 -17.70
N ARG A 907 -3.57 -19.90 -17.79
CA ARG A 907 -2.81 -19.49 -18.98
C ARG A 907 -3.09 -20.36 -20.22
N THR A 908 -3.35 -21.66 -20.05
CA THR A 908 -3.74 -22.57 -21.15
C THR A 908 -5.13 -22.19 -21.68
N LEU A 909 -6.07 -21.93 -20.77
CA LEU A 909 -7.42 -21.48 -21.12
C LEU A 909 -7.41 -20.15 -21.87
N ILE A 910 -6.54 -19.21 -21.49
CA ILE A 910 -6.33 -17.94 -22.22
C ILE A 910 -5.83 -18.21 -23.65
N SER A 911 -4.87 -19.13 -23.84
CA SER A 911 -4.41 -19.51 -25.18
C SER A 911 -5.53 -20.09 -26.05
N ARG A 912 -6.41 -20.93 -25.47
CA ARG A 912 -7.58 -21.46 -26.19
C ARG A 912 -8.55 -20.37 -26.62
N VAL A 913 -8.81 -19.40 -25.73
CA VAL A 913 -9.64 -18.22 -26.03
C VAL A 913 -9.06 -17.41 -27.18
N ASN A 914 -7.74 -17.17 -27.16
CA ASN A 914 -7.08 -16.41 -28.22
C ASN A 914 -7.12 -17.17 -29.56
N LEU A 915 -6.86 -18.48 -29.56
CA LEU A 915 -6.98 -19.31 -30.77
C LEU A 915 -8.42 -19.32 -31.32
N ALA A 916 -9.42 -19.43 -30.44
CA ALA A 916 -10.83 -19.34 -30.83
C ALA A 916 -11.18 -17.97 -31.41
N GLY A 917 -10.60 -16.90 -30.86
CA GLY A 917 -10.65 -15.55 -31.43
C GLY A 917 -10.10 -15.50 -32.85
N ALA A 918 -8.90 -16.04 -33.07
CA ALA A 918 -8.27 -16.07 -34.39
C ALA A 918 -9.06 -16.87 -35.43
N TYR A 919 -9.63 -18.03 -35.05
CA TYR A 919 -10.53 -18.78 -35.95
C TYR A 919 -11.80 -18.00 -36.28
N LYS A 920 -12.37 -17.30 -35.30
CA LYS A 920 -13.51 -16.41 -35.55
C LYS A 920 -13.13 -15.28 -36.52
N SER A 921 -11.96 -14.67 -36.35
CA SER A 921 -11.41 -13.64 -37.26
C SER A 921 -11.16 -14.19 -38.67
N ALA A 922 -10.80 -15.48 -38.80
CA ALA A 922 -10.68 -16.19 -40.08
C ALA A 922 -12.03 -16.67 -40.66
N GLY A 923 -13.15 -16.43 -39.98
CA GLY A 923 -14.47 -16.88 -40.39
C GLY A 923 -14.77 -18.38 -40.15
N ASP A 924 -13.86 -19.12 -39.51
CA ASP A 924 -14.07 -20.51 -39.06
C ASP A 924 -14.83 -20.53 -37.73
N LEU A 925 -16.11 -20.16 -37.81
CA LEU A 925 -16.98 -20.01 -36.64
C LEU A 925 -17.26 -21.36 -35.95
N GLU A 926 -17.22 -22.47 -36.68
CA GLU A 926 -17.44 -23.81 -36.12
C GLU A 926 -16.33 -24.19 -35.14
N ARG A 927 -15.06 -24.07 -35.55
CA ARG A 927 -13.92 -24.32 -34.64
C ARG A 927 -13.87 -23.33 -33.49
N ALA A 928 -14.18 -22.06 -33.74
CA ALA A 928 -14.22 -21.04 -32.70
C ALA A 928 -15.25 -21.38 -31.62
N ILE A 929 -16.48 -21.77 -32.00
CA ILE A 929 -17.54 -22.13 -31.05
C ILE A 929 -17.14 -23.36 -30.22
N VAL A 930 -16.61 -24.41 -30.84
CA VAL A 930 -16.18 -25.63 -30.13
C VAL A 930 -15.15 -25.30 -29.04
N LEU A 931 -14.16 -24.46 -29.36
CA LEU A 931 -13.15 -24.04 -28.39
C LEU A 931 -13.74 -23.16 -27.27
N PHE A 932 -14.61 -22.21 -27.60
CA PHE A 932 -15.26 -21.37 -26.59
C PHE A 932 -16.17 -22.16 -25.64
N GLU A 933 -16.89 -23.16 -26.15
CA GLU A 933 -17.70 -24.08 -25.34
C GLU A 933 -16.83 -24.89 -24.38
N ALA A 934 -15.73 -25.46 -24.88
CA ALA A 934 -14.78 -26.22 -24.07
C ALA A 934 -14.17 -25.36 -22.96
N VAL A 935 -13.75 -24.12 -23.27
CA VAL A 935 -13.19 -23.20 -22.27
C VAL A 935 -14.25 -22.81 -21.24
N LEU A 936 -15.48 -22.49 -21.66
CA LEU A 936 -16.53 -22.10 -20.72
C LEU A 936 -16.82 -23.24 -19.73
N ALA A 937 -16.99 -24.47 -20.22
CA ALA A 937 -17.22 -25.64 -19.38
C ALA A 937 -16.08 -25.87 -18.38
N GLN A 938 -14.82 -25.74 -18.84
CA GLN A 938 -13.65 -25.89 -17.96
C GLN A 938 -13.57 -24.78 -16.90
N ARG A 939 -13.84 -23.52 -17.26
CA ARG A 939 -13.85 -22.40 -16.30
C ARG A 939 -14.99 -22.51 -15.29
N GLU A 940 -16.18 -22.93 -15.72
CA GLU A 940 -17.30 -23.19 -14.81
C GLU A 940 -16.96 -24.30 -13.80
N GLN A 941 -16.26 -25.35 -14.23
CA GLN A 941 -15.82 -26.43 -13.35
C GLN A 941 -14.74 -25.99 -12.35
N VAL A 942 -13.76 -25.19 -12.79
CA VAL A 942 -12.57 -24.85 -11.98
C VAL A 942 -12.78 -23.60 -11.13
N LEU A 943 -13.36 -22.54 -11.71
CA LEU A 943 -13.49 -21.22 -11.07
C LEU A 943 -14.92 -20.94 -10.59
N GLY A 944 -15.89 -21.74 -11.03
CA GLY A 944 -17.32 -21.50 -10.79
C GLY A 944 -17.96 -20.55 -11.80
N GLU A 945 -19.30 -20.46 -11.75
CA GLU A 945 -20.10 -19.73 -12.73
C GLU A 945 -20.00 -18.21 -12.62
N THR A 946 -19.66 -17.69 -11.43
CA THR A 946 -19.64 -16.27 -11.08
C THR A 946 -18.26 -15.62 -11.22
N HIS A 947 -17.21 -16.40 -11.48
CA HIS A 947 -15.87 -15.84 -11.61
C HIS A 947 -15.77 -14.90 -12.84
N PRO A 948 -15.07 -13.74 -12.73
CA PRO A 948 -14.96 -12.77 -13.83
C PRO A 948 -14.50 -13.39 -15.16
N ASP A 949 -13.51 -14.28 -15.13
CA ASP A 949 -13.03 -14.99 -16.33
C ASP A 949 -14.06 -15.95 -16.94
N THR A 950 -14.89 -16.61 -16.11
CA THR A 950 -15.98 -17.46 -16.60
C THR A 950 -17.02 -16.60 -17.32
N LEU A 951 -17.36 -15.45 -16.76
CA LEU A 951 -18.29 -14.48 -17.35
C LEU A 951 -17.74 -13.89 -18.66
N THR A 952 -16.42 -13.70 -18.76
CA THR A 952 -15.74 -13.31 -20.01
C THR A 952 -15.85 -14.41 -21.06
N SER A 953 -15.59 -15.67 -20.71
CA SER A 953 -15.75 -16.79 -21.66
C SER A 953 -17.19 -16.96 -22.12
N ARG A 954 -18.17 -16.79 -21.23
CA ARG A 954 -19.60 -16.81 -21.57
C ARG A 954 -19.95 -15.72 -22.57
N SER A 955 -19.43 -14.51 -22.36
CA SER A 955 -19.59 -13.39 -23.30
C SER A 955 -18.92 -13.65 -24.65
N ASN A 956 -17.75 -14.28 -24.66
CA ASN A 956 -17.04 -14.63 -25.89
C ASN A 956 -17.78 -15.69 -26.71
N LEU A 957 -18.29 -16.74 -26.04
CA LEU A 957 -19.14 -17.76 -26.67
C LEU A 957 -20.42 -17.14 -27.24
N ALA A 958 -21.09 -16.29 -26.48
CA ALA A 958 -22.26 -15.53 -26.95
C ALA A 958 -21.92 -14.66 -28.17
N GLY A 959 -20.74 -14.04 -28.18
CA GLY A 959 -20.22 -13.27 -29.32
C GLY A 959 -19.94 -14.13 -30.56
N ALA A 960 -19.49 -15.37 -30.38
CA ALA A 960 -19.30 -16.33 -31.47
C ALA A 960 -20.64 -16.80 -32.04
N TYR A 961 -21.62 -17.13 -31.19
CA TYR A 961 -22.98 -17.45 -31.64
C TYR A 961 -23.64 -16.28 -32.38
N ARG A 962 -23.46 -15.04 -31.89
CA ARG A 962 -23.92 -13.83 -32.60
C ARG A 962 -23.28 -13.70 -33.98
N ALA A 963 -21.97 -13.95 -34.10
CA ALA A 963 -21.26 -13.91 -35.39
C ALA A 963 -21.75 -15.01 -36.36
N ALA A 964 -22.14 -16.17 -35.83
CA ALA A 964 -22.77 -17.25 -36.61
C ALA A 964 -24.23 -16.97 -36.99
N GLY A 965 -24.85 -15.93 -36.43
CA GLY A 965 -26.27 -15.61 -36.63
C GLY A 965 -27.23 -16.39 -35.72
N ASP A 966 -26.74 -17.21 -34.79
CA ASP A 966 -27.55 -17.91 -33.79
C ASP A 966 -27.88 -16.99 -32.61
N LEU A 967 -28.76 -16.03 -32.88
CA LEU A 967 -29.19 -15.04 -31.88
C LEU A 967 -30.01 -15.67 -30.75
N GLY A 968 -30.64 -16.82 -31.00
CA GLY A 968 -31.41 -17.57 -30.01
C GLY A 968 -30.57 -18.11 -28.86
N ARG A 969 -29.30 -18.48 -29.13
CA ARG A 969 -28.33 -18.83 -28.08
C ARG A 969 -27.52 -17.65 -27.57
N ALA A 970 -27.21 -16.68 -28.43
CA ALA A 970 -26.37 -15.55 -28.06
C ALA A 970 -27.02 -14.64 -27.00
N VAL A 971 -28.29 -14.26 -27.18
CA VAL A 971 -28.96 -13.31 -26.28
C VAL A 971 -29.07 -13.83 -24.83
N PRO A 972 -29.55 -15.07 -24.57
CA PRO A 972 -29.64 -15.59 -23.21
C PRO A 972 -28.29 -15.66 -22.48
N LEU A 973 -27.21 -15.99 -23.20
CA LEU A 973 -25.86 -16.04 -22.61
C LEU A 973 -25.36 -14.64 -22.23
N PHE A 974 -25.62 -13.61 -23.05
CA PHE A 974 -25.30 -12.23 -22.71
C PHE A 974 -26.15 -11.70 -21.55
N GLU A 975 -27.45 -12.02 -21.50
CA GLU A 975 -28.34 -11.66 -20.37
C GLU A 975 -27.80 -12.25 -19.06
N ALA A 976 -27.50 -13.57 -19.06
CA ALA A 976 -26.96 -14.25 -17.88
C ALA A 976 -25.61 -13.65 -17.44
N ALA A 977 -24.69 -13.40 -18.39
CA ALA A 977 -23.39 -12.82 -18.09
C ALA A 977 -23.49 -11.39 -17.53
N LEU A 978 -24.43 -10.57 -18.00
CA LEU A 978 -24.65 -9.22 -17.48
C LEU A 978 -25.17 -9.27 -16.04
N VAL A 979 -26.23 -10.06 -15.77
CA VAL A 979 -26.83 -10.16 -14.44
C VAL A 979 -25.81 -10.63 -13.40
N GLN A 980 -25.00 -11.63 -13.74
CA GLN A 980 -23.97 -12.12 -12.83
C GLN A 980 -22.83 -11.10 -12.64
N ARG A 981 -22.40 -10.38 -13.69
CA ARG A 981 -21.40 -9.30 -13.54
C ARG A 981 -21.90 -8.16 -12.67
N GLU A 982 -23.17 -7.75 -12.80
CA GLU A 982 -23.77 -6.72 -11.95
C GLU A 982 -23.79 -7.14 -10.48
N GLN A 983 -24.04 -8.42 -10.19
CA GLN A 983 -24.00 -8.96 -8.83
C GLN A 983 -22.59 -9.03 -8.23
N VAL A 984 -21.59 -9.40 -9.04
CA VAL A 984 -20.22 -9.66 -8.56
C VAL A 984 -19.34 -8.40 -8.56
N LEU A 985 -19.38 -7.61 -9.63
CA LEU A 985 -18.51 -6.45 -9.83
C LEU A 985 -19.24 -5.11 -9.65
N GLY A 986 -20.57 -5.13 -9.57
CA GLY A 986 -21.40 -3.93 -9.53
C GLY A 986 -21.70 -3.36 -10.92
N GLU A 987 -22.62 -2.39 -10.96
CA GLU A 987 -23.15 -1.83 -12.22
C GLU A 987 -22.18 -0.93 -12.98
N THR A 988 -21.22 -0.33 -12.27
CA THR A 988 -20.28 0.69 -12.77
C THR A 988 -18.94 0.11 -13.20
N HIS A 989 -18.68 -1.17 -12.95
CA HIS A 989 -17.41 -1.80 -13.34
C HIS A 989 -17.24 -1.79 -14.87
N PRO A 990 -16.04 -1.49 -15.40
CA PRO A 990 -15.80 -1.45 -16.84
C PRO A 990 -16.26 -2.71 -17.59
N ASP A 991 -16.06 -3.90 -17.00
CA ASP A 991 -16.49 -5.17 -17.61
C ASP A 991 -18.01 -5.36 -17.59
N THR A 992 -18.71 -4.86 -16.57
CA THR A 992 -20.18 -4.85 -16.53
C THR A 992 -20.72 -3.95 -17.65
N LEU A 993 -20.10 -2.78 -17.84
CA LEU A 993 -20.44 -1.84 -18.93
C LEU A 993 -20.14 -2.43 -20.31
N THR A 994 -19.10 -3.27 -20.43
CA THR A 994 -18.81 -4.05 -21.64
C THR A 994 -19.87 -5.12 -21.88
N SER A 995 -20.27 -5.89 -20.86
CA SER A 995 -21.39 -6.85 -20.94
C SER A 995 -22.68 -6.18 -21.41
N ARG A 996 -23.01 -5.02 -20.83
CA ARG A 996 -24.22 -4.27 -21.17
C ARG A 996 -24.21 -3.85 -22.65
N SER A 997 -23.07 -3.34 -23.13
CA SER A 997 -22.88 -2.99 -24.53
C SER A 997 -22.95 -4.21 -25.46
N ASN A 998 -22.43 -5.37 -25.03
CA ASN A 998 -22.49 -6.61 -25.80
C ASN A 998 -23.92 -7.14 -25.93
N LEU A 999 -24.69 -7.14 -24.84
CA LEU A 999 -26.11 -7.49 -24.83
C LEU A 999 -26.92 -6.55 -25.72
N ALA A 1000 -26.69 -5.24 -25.62
CA ALA A 1000 -27.32 -4.24 -26.48
C ALA A 1000 -27.01 -4.52 -27.96
N GLY A 1001 -25.76 -4.85 -28.29
CA GLY A 1001 -25.37 -5.26 -29.63
C GLY A 1001 -26.04 -6.55 -30.12
N ALA A 1002 -26.34 -7.49 -29.22
CA ALA A 1002 -27.08 -8.71 -29.55
C ALA A 1002 -28.57 -8.43 -29.84
N TYR A 1003 -29.23 -7.57 -29.06
CA TYR A 1003 -30.59 -7.11 -29.39
C TYR A 1003 -30.63 -6.33 -30.70
N ARG A 1004 -29.63 -5.47 -30.96
CA ARG A 1004 -29.50 -4.75 -32.23
C ARG A 1004 -29.41 -5.72 -33.40
N ALA A 1005 -28.56 -6.75 -33.30
CA ALA A 1005 -28.44 -7.80 -34.31
C ALA A 1005 -29.75 -8.60 -34.50
N ALA A 1006 -30.57 -8.73 -33.45
CA ALA A 1006 -31.91 -9.34 -33.52
C ALA A 1006 -33.00 -8.41 -34.05
N GLY A 1007 -32.69 -7.14 -34.34
CA GLY A 1007 -33.64 -6.12 -34.75
C GLY A 1007 -34.50 -5.54 -33.60
N ASP A 1008 -34.23 -5.91 -32.34
CA ASP A 1008 -34.94 -5.37 -31.17
C ASP A 1008 -34.30 -4.06 -30.69
N LEU A 1009 -34.44 -3.02 -31.50
CA LEU A 1009 -33.90 -1.69 -31.21
C LEU A 1009 -34.50 -1.05 -29.95
N LYS A 1010 -35.73 -1.45 -29.58
CA LYS A 1010 -36.41 -0.96 -28.37
C LYS A 1010 -35.68 -1.35 -27.09
N ARG A 1011 -35.05 -2.54 -27.07
CA ARG A 1011 -34.20 -2.97 -25.94
C ARG A 1011 -32.74 -2.55 -26.12
N ALA A 1012 -32.25 -2.48 -27.35
CA ALA A 1012 -30.85 -2.14 -27.61
C ALA A 1012 -30.48 -0.70 -27.24
N VAL A 1013 -31.26 0.30 -27.70
CA VAL A 1013 -30.92 1.73 -27.52
C VAL A 1013 -30.82 2.13 -26.05
N PRO A 1014 -31.80 1.82 -25.17
CA PRO A 1014 -31.70 2.19 -23.75
C PRO A 1014 -30.50 1.59 -23.03
N LEU A 1015 -30.07 0.37 -23.41
CA LEU A 1015 -28.89 -0.26 -22.83
C LEU A 1015 -27.60 0.42 -23.28
N PHE A 1016 -27.51 0.86 -24.54
CA PHE A 1016 -26.38 1.65 -25.02
C PHE A 1016 -26.33 3.04 -24.38
N GLU A 1017 -27.47 3.72 -24.23
CA GLU A 1017 -27.57 5.00 -23.51
C GLU A 1017 -27.08 4.87 -22.07
N ALA A 1018 -27.58 3.87 -21.34
CA ALA A 1018 -27.16 3.60 -19.96
C ALA A 1018 -25.66 3.28 -19.87
N ALA A 1019 -25.15 2.44 -20.77
CA ALA A 1019 -23.73 2.08 -20.79
C ALA A 1019 -22.82 3.28 -21.09
N LEU A 1020 -23.22 4.16 -22.02
CA LEU A 1020 -22.47 5.38 -22.33
C LEU A 1020 -22.46 6.34 -21.14
N ALA A 1021 -23.63 6.67 -20.59
CA ALA A 1021 -23.75 7.60 -19.48
C ALA A 1021 -22.94 7.16 -18.25
N GLN A 1022 -22.97 5.87 -17.92
CA GLN A 1022 -22.18 5.34 -16.81
C GLN A 1022 -20.68 5.33 -17.12
N ARG A 1023 -20.26 5.05 -18.35
CA ARG A 1023 -18.83 5.14 -18.74
C ARG A 1023 -18.32 6.58 -18.69
N GLU A 1024 -19.10 7.55 -19.16
CA GLU A 1024 -18.76 8.98 -19.06
C GLU A 1024 -18.58 9.40 -17.59
N GLN A 1025 -19.46 8.94 -16.71
CA GLN A 1025 -19.36 9.22 -15.28
C GLN A 1025 -18.11 8.60 -14.61
N VAL A 1026 -17.76 7.35 -14.97
CA VAL A 1026 -16.70 6.59 -14.28
C VAL A 1026 -15.32 6.81 -14.89
N LEU A 1027 -15.23 6.81 -16.22
CA LEU A 1027 -13.97 6.83 -16.97
C LEU A 1027 -13.72 8.16 -17.69
N GLY A 1028 -14.72 9.04 -17.75
CA GLY A 1028 -14.68 10.29 -18.50
C GLY A 1028 -14.95 10.13 -19.99
N ASP A 1029 -15.08 11.27 -20.66
CA ASP A 1029 -15.57 11.34 -22.05
C ASP A 1029 -14.54 10.91 -23.10
N ILE A 1030 -13.25 10.97 -22.75
CA ILE A 1030 -12.12 10.72 -23.65
C ILE A 1030 -11.56 9.29 -23.56
N HIS A 1031 -12.04 8.48 -22.60
CA HIS A 1031 -11.56 7.11 -22.45
C HIS A 1031 -11.92 6.26 -23.68
N PRO A 1032 -11.02 5.39 -24.19
CA PRO A 1032 -11.26 4.59 -25.40
C PRO A 1032 -12.57 3.78 -25.35
N GLY A 1033 -12.85 3.19 -24.19
CA GLY A 1033 -14.11 2.47 -23.96
C GLY A 1033 -15.37 3.35 -24.03
N THR A 1034 -15.29 4.62 -23.58
CA THR A 1034 -16.40 5.58 -23.67
C THR A 1034 -16.67 5.95 -25.12
N LEU A 1035 -15.61 6.22 -25.89
CA LEU A 1035 -15.68 6.52 -27.31
C LEU A 1035 -16.26 5.36 -28.13
N THR A 1036 -15.93 4.12 -27.74
CA THR A 1036 -16.52 2.91 -28.33
C THR A 1036 -18.00 2.79 -28.01
N SER A 1037 -18.41 3.00 -26.74
CA SER A 1037 -19.84 3.02 -26.38
C SER A 1037 -20.61 4.14 -27.11
N ARG A 1038 -20.00 5.32 -27.28
CA ARG A 1038 -20.60 6.44 -28.04
C ARG A 1038 -20.83 6.06 -29.50
N SER A 1039 -19.83 5.43 -30.12
CA SER A 1039 -19.96 4.92 -31.50
C SER A 1039 -21.03 3.83 -31.61
N ASN A 1040 -21.10 2.92 -30.64
CA ASN A 1040 -22.10 1.85 -30.64
C ASN A 1040 -23.54 2.39 -30.50
N LEU A 1041 -23.74 3.40 -29.65
CA LEU A 1041 -25.01 4.10 -29.52
C LEU A 1041 -25.38 4.83 -30.82
N ALA A 1042 -24.41 5.50 -31.45
CA ALA A 1042 -24.61 6.16 -32.74
C ALA A 1042 -25.08 5.18 -33.82
N ILE A 1043 -24.42 4.01 -33.94
CA ILE A 1043 -24.86 2.95 -34.86
C ILE A 1043 -26.28 2.47 -34.52
N ALA A 1044 -26.64 2.37 -33.23
CA ALA A 1044 -27.99 1.95 -32.84
C ALA A 1044 -29.07 2.99 -33.20
N TYR A 1045 -28.75 4.29 -33.12
CA TYR A 1045 -29.65 5.34 -33.63
C TYR A 1045 -29.75 5.33 -35.15
N GLU A 1046 -28.64 5.09 -35.87
CA GLU A 1046 -28.64 4.92 -37.33
C GLU A 1046 -29.57 3.76 -37.74
N ASP A 1047 -29.44 2.59 -37.11
CA ASP A 1047 -30.31 1.42 -37.34
C ASP A 1047 -31.79 1.72 -37.00
N ALA A 1048 -32.05 2.63 -36.05
CA ALA A 1048 -33.39 3.09 -35.69
C ALA A 1048 -33.95 4.19 -36.61
N GLY A 1049 -33.13 4.70 -37.55
CA GLY A 1049 -33.47 5.79 -38.46
C GLY A 1049 -33.35 7.20 -37.87
N ASP A 1050 -32.81 7.34 -36.65
CA ASP A 1050 -32.54 8.63 -36.00
C ASP A 1050 -31.15 9.15 -36.40
N LEU A 1051 -31.02 9.50 -37.68
CA LEU A 1051 -29.74 9.86 -38.29
C LEU A 1051 -29.14 11.16 -37.71
N GLU A 1052 -29.98 12.10 -37.26
CA GLU A 1052 -29.51 13.36 -36.67
C GLU A 1052 -28.72 13.10 -35.38
N ARG A 1053 -29.25 12.27 -34.47
CA ARG A 1053 -28.52 11.90 -33.25
C ARG A 1053 -27.30 11.03 -33.54
N ALA A 1054 -27.39 10.12 -34.51
CA ALA A 1054 -26.26 9.29 -34.91
C ALA A 1054 -25.07 10.14 -35.38
N ILE A 1055 -25.32 11.11 -36.27
CA ILE A 1055 -24.30 12.02 -36.80
C ILE A 1055 -23.64 12.82 -35.67
N VAL A 1056 -24.42 13.42 -34.76
CA VAL A 1056 -23.88 14.20 -33.62
C VAL A 1056 -22.93 13.36 -32.77
N LEU A 1057 -23.30 12.11 -32.46
CA LEU A 1057 -22.47 11.23 -31.67
C LEU A 1057 -21.20 10.76 -32.42
N PHE A 1058 -21.30 10.49 -33.72
CA PHE A 1058 -20.15 10.13 -34.53
C PHE A 1058 -19.17 11.30 -34.72
N GLU A 1059 -19.66 12.53 -34.91
CA GLU A 1059 -18.81 13.72 -34.97
C GLU A 1059 -18.05 13.92 -33.66
N ALA A 1060 -18.75 13.82 -32.53
CA ALA A 1060 -18.12 13.91 -31.21
C ALA A 1060 -17.07 12.81 -30.99
N ALA A 1061 -17.39 11.55 -31.33
CA ALA A 1061 -16.47 10.43 -31.18
C ALA A 1061 -15.23 10.54 -32.08
N LEU A 1062 -15.40 11.00 -33.33
CA LEU A 1062 -14.29 11.23 -34.26
C LEU A 1062 -13.37 12.34 -33.74
N ALA A 1063 -13.93 13.51 -33.39
CA ALA A 1063 -13.14 14.64 -32.92
C ALA A 1063 -12.32 14.30 -31.67
N GLN A 1064 -12.92 13.57 -30.72
CA GLN A 1064 -12.21 13.15 -29.50
C GLN A 1064 -11.15 12.09 -29.79
N ARG A 1065 -11.39 11.13 -30.70
CA ARG A 1065 -10.37 10.15 -31.10
C ARG A 1065 -9.21 10.79 -31.87
N GLU A 1066 -9.48 11.75 -32.74
CA GLU A 1066 -8.43 12.53 -33.41
C GLU A 1066 -7.55 13.27 -32.41
N GLN A 1067 -8.15 13.86 -31.36
CA GLN A 1067 -7.41 14.53 -30.30
C GLN A 1067 -6.53 13.58 -29.47
N VAL A 1068 -7.03 12.39 -29.12
CA VAL A 1068 -6.37 11.47 -28.17
C VAL A 1068 -5.42 10.50 -28.86
N LEU A 1069 -5.84 9.89 -29.97
CA LEU A 1069 -5.12 8.83 -30.67
C LEU A 1069 -4.45 9.31 -31.96
N GLY A 1070 -4.83 10.49 -32.46
CA GLY A 1070 -4.37 11.03 -33.73
C GLY A 1070 -5.20 10.55 -34.93
N GLU A 1071 -4.97 11.18 -36.09
CA GLU A 1071 -5.77 10.98 -37.30
C GLU A 1071 -5.58 9.62 -37.99
N THR A 1072 -4.44 8.96 -37.73
CA THR A 1072 -4.01 7.73 -38.40
C THR A 1072 -4.28 6.47 -37.59
N HIS A 1073 -4.75 6.59 -36.35
CA HIS A 1073 -5.05 5.43 -35.51
C HIS A 1073 -6.21 4.61 -36.11
N PRO A 1074 -6.15 3.26 -36.12
CA PRO A 1074 -7.20 2.41 -36.68
C PRO A 1074 -8.61 2.77 -36.20
N ASP A 1075 -8.81 2.97 -34.90
CA ASP A 1075 -10.11 3.39 -34.33
C ASP A 1075 -10.59 4.77 -34.81
N THR A 1076 -9.68 5.72 -35.03
CA THR A 1076 -10.02 7.03 -35.60
C THR A 1076 -10.51 6.86 -37.04
N LEU A 1077 -9.83 6.02 -37.82
CA LEU A 1077 -10.22 5.69 -39.20
C LEU A 1077 -11.57 4.95 -39.25
N THR A 1078 -11.85 4.09 -38.27
CA THR A 1078 -13.17 3.44 -38.09
C THR A 1078 -14.24 4.47 -37.80
N SER A 1079 -13.98 5.42 -36.91
CA SER A 1079 -14.92 6.50 -36.58
C SER A 1079 -15.23 7.39 -37.77
N ARG A 1080 -14.21 7.72 -38.55
CA ARG A 1080 -14.34 8.49 -39.79
C ARG A 1080 -15.21 7.76 -40.81
N SER A 1081 -15.02 6.44 -40.94
CA SER A 1081 -15.82 5.59 -41.83
C SER A 1081 -17.27 5.48 -41.37
N ASN A 1082 -17.50 5.40 -40.05
CA ASN A 1082 -18.85 5.34 -39.49
C ASN A 1082 -19.59 6.67 -39.68
N LEU A 1083 -18.92 7.81 -39.45
CA LEU A 1083 -19.48 9.13 -39.74
C LEU A 1083 -19.82 9.29 -41.23
N ALA A 1084 -18.94 8.83 -42.12
CA ALA A 1084 -19.18 8.81 -43.56
C ALA A 1084 -20.40 7.92 -43.92
N GLY A 1085 -20.54 6.77 -43.26
CA GLY A 1085 -21.70 5.89 -43.36
C GLY A 1085 -23.01 6.58 -42.98
N ALA A 1086 -23.02 7.29 -41.85
CA ALA A 1086 -24.19 8.04 -41.40
C ALA A 1086 -24.56 9.18 -42.35
N TYR A 1087 -23.59 9.91 -42.90
CA TYR A 1087 -23.84 10.92 -43.95
C TYR A 1087 -24.44 10.29 -45.21
N ARG A 1088 -23.91 9.14 -45.64
CA ARG A 1088 -24.46 8.38 -46.78
C ARG A 1088 -25.89 7.94 -46.52
N ALA A 1089 -26.19 7.41 -45.32
CA ALA A 1089 -27.54 7.01 -44.93
C ALA A 1089 -28.52 8.20 -44.89
N ALA A 1090 -28.04 9.40 -44.55
CA ALA A 1090 -28.80 10.64 -44.63
C ALA A 1090 -28.96 11.22 -46.05
N GLY A 1091 -28.29 10.63 -47.04
CA GLY A 1091 -28.27 11.10 -48.43
C GLY A 1091 -27.29 12.26 -48.70
N ASP A 1092 -26.46 12.64 -47.72
CA ASP A 1092 -25.43 13.67 -47.86
C ASP A 1092 -24.13 13.07 -48.42
N LEU A 1093 -24.18 12.75 -49.71
CA LEU A 1093 -23.04 12.13 -50.40
C LEU A 1093 -21.86 13.09 -50.58
N GLU A 1094 -22.10 14.41 -50.58
CA GLU A 1094 -21.05 15.43 -50.68
C GLU A 1094 -20.10 15.39 -49.48
N ARG A 1095 -20.62 15.10 -48.27
CA ARG A 1095 -19.78 14.90 -47.08
C ARG A 1095 -19.30 13.46 -46.91
N ALA A 1096 -20.07 12.46 -47.34
CA ALA A 1096 -19.73 11.06 -47.15
C ALA A 1096 -18.52 10.61 -47.97
N VAL A 1097 -18.50 10.91 -49.28
CA VAL A 1097 -17.45 10.42 -50.20
C VAL A 1097 -16.05 10.89 -49.80
N PRO A 1098 -15.79 12.19 -49.53
CA PRO A 1098 -14.45 12.64 -49.12
C PRO A 1098 -13.95 11.99 -47.83
N LEU A 1099 -14.85 11.70 -46.87
CA LEU A 1099 -14.48 11.03 -45.63
C LEU A 1099 -14.09 9.56 -45.86
N PHE A 1100 -14.82 8.85 -46.74
CA PHE A 1100 -14.45 7.48 -47.13
C PHE A 1100 -13.13 7.44 -47.92
N GLU A 1101 -12.90 8.38 -48.84
CA GLU A 1101 -11.63 8.51 -49.57
C GLU A 1101 -10.47 8.74 -48.60
N ALA A 1102 -10.61 9.70 -47.70
CA ALA A 1102 -9.59 10.00 -46.69
C ALA A 1102 -9.32 8.80 -45.77
N ALA A 1103 -10.36 8.09 -45.33
CA ALA A 1103 -10.21 6.90 -44.49
C ALA A 1103 -9.49 5.76 -45.24
N LEU A 1104 -9.82 5.51 -46.51
CA LEU A 1104 -9.17 4.48 -47.33
C LEU A 1104 -7.69 4.79 -47.54
N VAL A 1105 -7.35 6.01 -47.97
CA VAL A 1105 -5.96 6.42 -48.23
C VAL A 1105 -5.09 6.28 -46.97
N GLN A 1106 -5.61 6.64 -45.81
CA GLN A 1106 -4.86 6.51 -44.56
C GLN A 1106 -4.75 5.04 -44.11
N ARG A 1107 -5.80 4.23 -44.26
CA ARG A 1107 -5.74 2.79 -43.96
C ARG A 1107 -4.75 2.06 -44.85
N GLU A 1108 -4.72 2.35 -46.16
CA GLU A 1108 -3.73 1.79 -47.09
C GLU A 1108 -2.29 2.12 -46.67
N ARG A 1109 -2.04 3.32 -46.14
CA ARG A 1109 -0.72 3.72 -45.64
C ARG A 1109 -0.33 3.03 -44.32
N VAL A 1110 -1.28 2.87 -43.40
CA VAL A 1110 -1.00 2.40 -42.03
C VAL A 1110 -1.06 0.88 -41.93
N LEU A 1111 -2.09 0.26 -42.50
CA LEU A 1111 -2.37 -1.17 -42.39
C LEU A 1111 -1.98 -1.94 -43.65
N GLY A 1112 -1.74 -1.25 -44.76
CA GLY A 1112 -1.51 -1.86 -46.06
C GLY A 1112 -2.80 -2.15 -46.84
N GLU A 1113 -2.64 -2.48 -48.12
CA GLU A 1113 -3.78 -2.67 -49.04
C GLU A 1113 -4.59 -3.94 -48.74
N THR A 1114 -3.94 -4.99 -48.24
CA THR A 1114 -4.52 -6.32 -48.04
C THR A 1114 -5.20 -6.49 -46.68
N HIS A 1115 -5.08 -5.52 -45.78
CA HIS A 1115 -5.67 -5.61 -44.45
C HIS A 1115 -7.22 -5.69 -44.53
N PRO A 1116 -7.89 -6.55 -43.74
CA PRO A 1116 -9.35 -6.70 -43.77
C PRO A 1116 -10.12 -5.37 -43.68
N ASP A 1117 -9.71 -4.47 -42.78
CA ASP A 1117 -10.31 -3.14 -42.63
C ASP A 1117 -10.07 -2.21 -43.83
N THR A 1118 -8.92 -2.28 -44.48
CA THR A 1118 -8.64 -1.53 -45.72
C THR A 1118 -9.58 -2.00 -46.83
N LEU A 1119 -9.75 -3.31 -46.97
CA LEU A 1119 -10.67 -3.92 -47.93
C LEU A 1119 -12.13 -3.57 -47.63
N ALA A 1120 -12.51 -3.50 -46.34
CA ALA A 1120 -13.84 -3.04 -45.94
C ALA A 1120 -14.07 -1.56 -46.29
N SER A 1121 -13.06 -0.71 -46.09
CA SER A 1121 -13.10 0.71 -46.47
C SER A 1121 -13.26 0.89 -47.97
N ARG A 1122 -12.51 0.10 -48.75
CA ARG A 1122 -12.59 0.12 -50.21
C ARG A 1122 -13.99 -0.27 -50.68
N ASN A 1123 -14.57 -1.32 -50.09
CA ASN A 1123 -15.95 -1.72 -50.36
C ASN A 1123 -16.96 -0.62 -49.95
N ASN A 1124 -16.76 0.05 -48.81
CA ASN A 1124 -17.65 1.12 -48.35
C ASN A 1124 -17.60 2.37 -49.26
N LEU A 1125 -16.41 2.74 -49.73
CA LEU A 1125 -16.23 3.80 -50.72
C LEU A 1125 -16.87 3.42 -52.06
N ALA A 1126 -16.75 2.16 -52.49
CA ALA A 1126 -17.42 1.66 -53.69
C ALA A 1126 -18.94 1.80 -53.60
N ILE A 1127 -19.54 1.43 -52.45
CA ILE A 1127 -20.98 1.65 -52.20
C ILE A 1127 -21.32 3.14 -52.27
N ALA A 1128 -20.50 4.02 -51.69
CA ALA A 1128 -20.77 5.46 -51.71
C ALA A 1128 -20.73 6.05 -53.13
N TYR A 1129 -19.82 5.58 -54.00
CA TYR A 1129 -19.83 5.96 -55.42
C TYR A 1129 -21.03 5.39 -56.17
N GLU A 1130 -21.44 4.15 -55.87
CA GLU A 1130 -22.65 3.53 -56.44
C GLU A 1130 -23.90 4.37 -56.09
N ASP A 1131 -24.05 4.76 -54.82
CA ASP A 1131 -25.15 5.63 -54.35
C ASP A 1131 -25.09 7.03 -54.99
N ALA A 1132 -23.89 7.53 -55.29
CA ALA A 1132 -23.68 8.78 -56.03
C ALA A 1132 -23.90 8.65 -57.56
N GLY A 1133 -24.11 7.44 -58.06
CA GLY A 1133 -24.31 7.14 -59.49
C GLY A 1133 -23.01 7.00 -60.30
N ASP A 1134 -21.84 7.06 -59.67
CA ASP A 1134 -20.53 6.83 -60.32
C ASP A 1134 -20.19 5.33 -60.32
N LEU A 1135 -20.93 4.58 -61.14
CA LEU A 1135 -20.80 3.12 -61.24
C LEU A 1135 -19.43 2.67 -61.77
N GLU A 1136 -18.75 3.50 -62.59
CA GLU A 1136 -17.44 3.17 -63.15
C GLU A 1136 -16.39 3.08 -62.04
N ARG A 1137 -16.31 4.07 -61.15
CA ARG A 1137 -15.40 4.03 -59.99
C ARG A 1137 -15.79 2.97 -58.98
N ALA A 1138 -17.10 2.78 -58.75
CA ALA A 1138 -17.59 1.75 -57.84
C ALA A 1138 -17.14 0.35 -58.28
N ILE A 1139 -17.30 0.00 -59.57
CA ILE A 1139 -16.90 -1.30 -60.12
C ILE A 1139 -15.39 -1.52 -59.96
N VAL A 1140 -14.54 -0.54 -60.26
CA VAL A 1140 -13.07 -0.66 -60.11
C VAL A 1140 -12.70 -1.00 -58.66
N LEU A 1141 -13.29 -0.32 -57.69
CA LEU A 1141 -13.03 -0.58 -56.27
C LEU A 1141 -13.56 -1.93 -55.82
N TYR A 1142 -14.74 -2.34 -56.28
CA TYR A 1142 -15.31 -3.66 -55.98
C TYR A 1142 -14.47 -4.81 -56.58
N GLU A 1143 -13.99 -4.68 -57.82
CA GLU A 1143 -13.10 -5.67 -58.45
C GLU A 1143 -11.81 -5.82 -57.64
N ALA A 1144 -11.17 -4.70 -57.29
CA ALA A 1144 -9.95 -4.70 -56.49
C ALA A 1144 -10.17 -5.30 -55.09
N ALA A 1145 -11.25 -4.92 -54.41
CA ALA A 1145 -11.58 -5.45 -53.08
C ALA A 1145 -11.88 -6.94 -53.11
N LEU A 1146 -12.63 -7.43 -54.11
CA LEU A 1146 -12.93 -8.85 -54.25
C LEU A 1146 -11.66 -9.67 -54.52
N ALA A 1147 -10.83 -9.24 -55.48
CA ALA A 1147 -9.59 -9.94 -55.83
C ALA A 1147 -8.66 -10.10 -54.62
N GLN A 1148 -8.46 -9.02 -53.84
CA GLN A 1148 -7.63 -9.09 -52.64
C GLN A 1148 -8.28 -9.90 -51.51
N ARG A 1149 -9.61 -9.84 -51.32
CA ARG A 1149 -10.31 -10.69 -50.33
C ARG A 1149 -10.25 -12.17 -50.67
N GLU A 1150 -10.37 -12.53 -51.95
CA GLU A 1150 -10.20 -13.92 -52.42
C GLU A 1150 -8.79 -14.44 -52.16
N GLN A 1151 -7.77 -13.58 -52.34
CA GLN A 1151 -6.39 -13.93 -52.05
C GLN A 1151 -6.12 -14.11 -50.55
N VAL A 1152 -6.62 -13.22 -49.69
CA VAL A 1152 -6.27 -13.15 -48.26
C VAL A 1152 -7.17 -14.04 -47.39
N LEU A 1153 -8.49 -13.99 -47.62
CA LEU A 1153 -9.48 -14.68 -46.77
C LEU A 1153 -10.03 -15.95 -47.43
N GLY A 1154 -9.72 -16.16 -48.71
CA GLY A 1154 -10.28 -17.25 -49.52
C GLY A 1154 -11.69 -16.97 -50.05
N GLU A 1155 -12.13 -17.83 -50.97
CA GLU A 1155 -13.38 -17.65 -51.72
C GLU A 1155 -14.66 -17.85 -50.90
N THR A 1156 -14.56 -18.56 -49.78
CA THR A 1156 -15.69 -18.96 -48.91
C THR A 1156 -15.91 -18.03 -47.73
N HIS A 1157 -14.98 -17.10 -47.46
CA HIS A 1157 -15.12 -16.18 -46.34
C HIS A 1157 -16.37 -15.29 -46.49
N PRO A 1158 -17.15 -15.04 -45.40
CA PRO A 1158 -18.37 -14.24 -45.47
C PRO A 1158 -18.20 -12.87 -46.13
N ASP A 1159 -17.08 -12.20 -45.89
CA ASP A 1159 -16.78 -10.89 -46.47
C ASP A 1159 -16.42 -10.97 -47.97
N THR A 1160 -15.74 -12.03 -48.39
CA THR A 1160 -15.44 -12.29 -49.81
C THR A 1160 -16.75 -12.53 -50.57
N LEU A 1161 -17.65 -13.36 -50.02
CA LEU A 1161 -18.97 -13.61 -50.60
C LEU A 1161 -19.82 -12.32 -50.67
N THR A 1162 -19.67 -11.43 -49.69
CA THR A 1162 -20.36 -10.14 -49.68
C THR A 1162 -19.82 -9.19 -50.74
N SER A 1163 -18.50 -9.04 -50.85
CA SER A 1163 -17.88 -8.26 -51.95
C SER A 1163 -18.27 -8.79 -53.31
N ARG A 1164 -18.30 -10.12 -53.49
CA ARG A 1164 -18.73 -10.74 -54.76
C ARG A 1164 -20.18 -10.41 -55.10
N SER A 1165 -21.08 -10.45 -54.11
CA SER A 1165 -22.47 -10.03 -54.28
C SER A 1165 -22.61 -8.54 -54.60
N ASN A 1166 -21.78 -7.68 -54.01
CA ASN A 1166 -21.82 -6.23 -54.25
C ASN A 1166 -21.34 -5.92 -55.66
N LEU A 1167 -20.21 -6.51 -56.09
CA LEU A 1167 -19.72 -6.38 -57.47
C LEU A 1167 -20.77 -6.85 -58.49
N ALA A 1168 -21.42 -7.99 -58.24
CA ALA A 1168 -22.51 -8.48 -59.09
C ALA A 1168 -23.69 -7.51 -59.12
N GLY A 1169 -23.99 -6.87 -57.99
CA GLY A 1169 -24.98 -5.80 -57.87
C GLY A 1169 -24.66 -4.59 -58.73
N ALA A 1170 -23.42 -4.10 -58.65
CA ALA A 1170 -22.91 -2.97 -59.42
C ALA A 1170 -22.92 -3.25 -60.93
N TYR A 1171 -22.51 -4.44 -61.36
CA TYR A 1171 -22.63 -4.86 -62.76
C TYR A 1171 -24.09 -4.87 -63.25
N ARG A 1172 -25.01 -5.39 -62.44
CA ARG A 1172 -26.44 -5.35 -62.76
C ARG A 1172 -26.95 -3.91 -62.86
N ALA A 1173 -26.54 -3.02 -61.95
CA ALA A 1173 -26.92 -1.60 -61.96
C ALA A 1173 -26.36 -0.88 -63.20
N ALA A 1174 -25.16 -1.24 -63.66
CA ALA A 1174 -24.55 -0.74 -64.91
C ALA A 1174 -25.15 -1.38 -66.18
N GLY A 1175 -26.03 -2.37 -66.05
CA GLY A 1175 -26.64 -3.09 -67.17
C GLY A 1175 -25.80 -4.24 -67.74
N ASP A 1176 -24.62 -4.52 -67.17
CA ASP A 1176 -23.75 -5.64 -67.55
C ASP A 1176 -24.22 -6.95 -66.90
N LEU A 1177 -25.34 -7.48 -67.41
CA LEU A 1177 -25.94 -8.71 -66.90
C LEU A 1177 -25.10 -9.96 -67.21
N GLU A 1178 -24.25 -9.91 -68.25
CA GLU A 1178 -23.35 -11.02 -68.63
C GLU A 1178 -22.30 -11.27 -67.54
N ARG A 1179 -21.75 -10.22 -66.92
CA ARG A 1179 -20.81 -10.36 -65.78
C ARG A 1179 -21.53 -10.52 -64.44
N ALA A 1180 -22.71 -9.93 -64.26
CA ALA A 1180 -23.44 -9.98 -62.99
C ALA A 1180 -23.98 -11.39 -62.63
N ILE A 1181 -24.60 -12.09 -63.59
CA ILE A 1181 -25.28 -13.37 -63.31
C ILE A 1181 -24.31 -14.47 -62.83
N PRO A 1182 -23.16 -14.72 -63.49
CA PRO A 1182 -22.22 -15.75 -63.03
C PRO A 1182 -21.72 -15.50 -61.60
N LEU A 1183 -21.49 -14.24 -61.23
CA LEU A 1183 -21.05 -13.87 -59.88
C LEU A 1183 -22.16 -14.13 -58.83
N PHE A 1184 -23.42 -13.82 -59.16
CA PHE A 1184 -24.55 -14.15 -58.29
C PHE A 1184 -24.75 -15.66 -58.13
N GLU A 1185 -24.61 -16.44 -59.20
CA GLU A 1185 -24.69 -17.90 -59.17
C GLU A 1185 -23.59 -18.51 -58.29
N ALA A 1186 -22.34 -18.10 -58.50
CA ALA A 1186 -21.21 -18.55 -57.69
C ALA A 1186 -21.38 -18.19 -56.21
N THR A 1187 -21.84 -16.96 -55.92
CA THR A 1187 -22.08 -16.50 -54.55
C THR A 1187 -23.20 -17.29 -53.88
N LEU A 1188 -24.30 -17.57 -54.58
CA LEU A 1188 -25.40 -18.37 -54.05
C LEU A 1188 -24.96 -19.79 -53.74
N ALA A 1189 -24.27 -20.46 -54.67
CA ALA A 1189 -23.79 -21.82 -54.49
C ALA A 1189 -22.85 -21.95 -53.26
N GLN A 1190 -21.94 -20.98 -53.08
CA GLN A 1190 -21.05 -20.98 -51.92
C GLN A 1190 -21.78 -20.68 -50.60
N ARG A 1191 -22.74 -19.73 -50.60
CA ARG A 1191 -23.56 -19.46 -49.40
C ARG A 1191 -24.45 -20.64 -49.03
N GLU A 1192 -25.03 -21.36 -50.00
CA GLU A 1192 -25.79 -22.59 -49.75
C GLU A 1192 -24.92 -23.68 -49.13
N ARG A 1193 -23.67 -23.82 -49.60
CA ARG A 1193 -22.71 -24.78 -49.06
C ARG A 1193 -22.24 -24.45 -47.64
N VAL A 1194 -21.98 -23.17 -47.35
CA VAL A 1194 -21.36 -22.74 -46.08
C VAL A 1194 -22.40 -22.44 -45.00
N LEU A 1195 -23.50 -21.77 -45.36
CA LEU A 1195 -24.50 -21.25 -44.42
C LEU A 1195 -25.81 -22.05 -44.43
N GLY A 1196 -26.00 -22.93 -45.43
CA GLY A 1196 -27.25 -23.63 -45.67
C GLY A 1196 -28.27 -22.81 -46.46
N GLU A 1197 -29.33 -23.49 -46.90
CA GLU A 1197 -30.33 -22.94 -47.83
C GLU A 1197 -31.29 -21.90 -47.19
N THR A 1198 -31.41 -21.92 -45.86
CA THR A 1198 -32.36 -21.12 -45.08
C THR A 1198 -31.73 -19.88 -44.43
N ASP A 1199 -30.41 -19.71 -44.50
CA ASP A 1199 -29.74 -18.51 -43.96
C ASP A 1199 -30.25 -17.24 -44.67
N PRO A 1200 -30.54 -16.15 -43.95
CA PRO A 1200 -31.04 -14.90 -44.54
C PRO A 1200 -30.16 -14.34 -45.67
N ARG A 1201 -28.84 -14.53 -45.60
CA ARG A 1201 -27.88 -14.08 -46.64
C ARG A 1201 -27.98 -14.95 -47.89
N THR A 1202 -28.21 -16.25 -47.72
CA THR A 1202 -28.47 -17.18 -48.83
C THR A 1202 -29.78 -16.83 -49.54
N LEU A 1203 -30.85 -16.55 -48.78
CA LEU A 1203 -32.13 -16.09 -49.32
C LEU A 1203 -31.99 -14.77 -50.09
N THR A 1204 -31.19 -13.84 -49.55
CA THR A 1204 -30.90 -12.55 -50.19
C THR A 1204 -30.16 -12.75 -51.53
N SER A 1205 -29.14 -13.61 -51.57
CA SER A 1205 -28.44 -13.97 -52.81
C SER A 1205 -29.38 -14.57 -53.86
N ARG A 1206 -30.29 -15.44 -53.43
CA ARG A 1206 -31.29 -16.06 -54.32
C ARG A 1206 -32.23 -15.01 -54.92
N SER A 1207 -32.69 -14.05 -54.11
CA SER A 1207 -33.49 -12.90 -54.55
C SER A 1207 -32.72 -12.00 -55.51
N ASN A 1208 -31.43 -11.73 -55.24
CA ASN A 1208 -30.57 -10.93 -56.10
C ASN A 1208 -30.38 -11.57 -57.49
N LEU A 1209 -30.10 -12.88 -57.52
CA LEU A 1209 -29.97 -13.66 -58.76
C LEU A 1209 -31.28 -13.67 -59.56
N ALA A 1210 -32.42 -13.89 -58.89
CA ALA A 1210 -33.74 -13.85 -59.53
C ALA A 1210 -34.03 -12.49 -60.17
N ARG A 1211 -33.68 -11.39 -59.49
CA ARG A 1211 -33.78 -10.02 -60.05
C ARG A 1211 -32.89 -9.83 -61.28
N ALA A 1212 -31.65 -10.32 -61.25
CA ALA A 1212 -30.74 -10.21 -62.39
C ALA A 1212 -31.25 -10.99 -63.62
N ARG A 1213 -31.75 -12.22 -63.42
CA ARG A 1213 -32.34 -13.03 -64.51
C ARG A 1213 -33.59 -12.39 -65.10
N LYS A 1214 -34.47 -11.84 -64.26
CA LYS A 1214 -35.66 -11.09 -64.71
C LYS A 1214 -35.28 -9.86 -65.54
N ALA A 1215 -34.17 -9.18 -65.21
CA ALA A 1215 -33.67 -8.06 -65.99
C ALA A 1215 -33.23 -8.49 -67.41
N VAL A 1216 -32.65 -9.69 -67.58
CA VAL A 1216 -32.32 -10.25 -68.91
C VAL A 1216 -33.59 -10.50 -69.72
N GLU A 1217 -34.63 -11.06 -69.11
CA GLU A 1217 -35.91 -11.31 -69.76
C GLU A 1217 -36.60 -10.02 -70.23
N THR A 1218 -36.44 -8.92 -69.49
CA THR A 1218 -36.97 -7.60 -69.86
C THR A 1218 -36.15 -6.90 -70.94
N VAL A 1219 -34.84 -7.16 -71.04
CA VAL A 1219 -33.98 -6.66 -72.13
C VAL A 1219 -34.16 -7.48 -73.42
N GLN A 1220 -34.50 -8.76 -73.32
CA GLN A 1220 -34.73 -9.66 -74.47
C GLN A 1220 -36.15 -9.61 -75.06
N GLN A 1221 -37.09 -8.90 -74.42
CA GLN A 1221 -38.40 -8.54 -75.00
C GLN A 1221 -38.44 -7.05 -75.37
N PRO A 1222 -38.11 -6.64 -76.62
CA PRO A 1222 -38.40 -5.30 -77.08
C PRO A 1222 -39.89 -5.20 -77.35
N ASP A 1223 -40.67 -4.65 -76.42
CA ASP A 1223 -42.10 -4.42 -76.64
C ASP A 1223 -42.31 -3.38 -77.75
N THR A 1224 -42.92 -3.85 -78.84
CA THR A 1224 -43.67 -3.00 -79.77
C THR A 1224 -44.83 -2.34 -79.03
N ALA A 1225 -44.68 -1.09 -78.57
CA ALA A 1225 -45.75 -0.07 -78.55
C ALA A 1225 -45.32 1.28 -77.92
N THR A 1226 -45.40 2.32 -78.73
CA THR A 1226 -45.44 3.75 -78.39
C THR A 1226 -46.62 4.10 -77.44
N SER A 1227 -46.40 4.91 -76.39
CA SER A 1227 -46.93 6.30 -76.27
C SER A 1227 -46.80 6.89 -74.85
N ALA A 1228 -46.14 8.06 -74.79
CA ALA A 1228 -46.39 9.23 -73.94
C ALA A 1228 -47.13 9.10 -72.59
N THR A 1229 -46.43 9.44 -71.50
CA THR A 1229 -46.84 10.56 -70.62
C THR A 1229 -45.64 11.07 -69.81
N ALA A 1230 -45.23 12.30 -70.12
CA ALA A 1230 -44.37 13.10 -69.26
C ALA A 1230 -45.22 13.69 -68.13
N LEU A 1231 -44.88 13.40 -66.87
CA LEU A 1231 -45.27 14.19 -65.70
C LEU A 1231 -44.12 14.13 -64.70
N GLY A 1232 -43.41 15.25 -64.58
CA GLY A 1232 -42.31 15.44 -63.65
C GLY A 1232 -42.76 15.55 -62.20
N ARG A 1233 -41.82 15.30 -61.29
CA ARG A 1233 -41.84 15.85 -59.93
C ARG A 1233 -40.49 16.49 -59.64
N GLN A 1234 -40.54 17.81 -59.53
CA GLN A 1234 -39.49 18.69 -59.08
C GLN A 1234 -39.19 18.50 -57.59
N CYS A 1235 -37.92 18.68 -57.24
CA CYS A 1235 -37.45 19.03 -55.91
C CYS A 1235 -38.06 20.38 -55.46
N PRO A 1236 -38.29 20.60 -54.16
CA PRO A 1236 -38.52 21.94 -53.64
C PRO A 1236 -37.19 22.57 -53.19
N SER A 1237 -36.75 23.60 -53.89
CA SER A 1237 -35.77 24.57 -53.38
C SER A 1237 -36.51 25.76 -52.79
N ALA A 1238 -36.25 26.08 -51.53
CA ALA A 1238 -36.72 27.28 -50.86
C ALA A 1238 -35.89 28.51 -51.29
N SER A 1239 -36.57 29.64 -51.56
CA SER A 1239 -35.98 30.99 -51.50
C SER A 1239 -37.09 32.04 -51.30
N SER A 1240 -37.10 32.62 -50.11
CA SER A 1240 -37.29 34.05 -49.77
C SER A 1240 -38.37 34.93 -50.43
N GLU A 1241 -39.21 35.48 -49.54
CA GLU A 1241 -39.55 36.91 -49.34
C GLU A 1241 -40.79 37.59 -49.97
N GLN A 1242 -41.67 38.01 -49.02
CA GLN A 1242 -42.42 39.29 -48.88
C GLN A 1242 -43.66 39.61 -49.74
N PRO A 1243 -44.55 40.56 -49.32
CA PRO A 1243 -44.89 41.06 -47.96
C PRO A 1243 -46.42 41.19 -47.68
N GLU A 1244 -46.81 41.13 -46.40
CA GLU A 1244 -47.63 42.11 -45.64
C GLU A 1244 -47.88 41.62 -44.21
#